data_AF-A0A061JC65-F1
#
_entry.id   AF-A0A061JC65-F1
#
_cell.length_a   1.000
_cell.length_b   1.000
_cell.length_c   1.000
_cell.angle_alpha   90.00
_cell.angle_beta   90.00
_cell.angle_gamma   90.00
#
_symmetry.space_group_name_H-M   'P 1'
#
loop_
_entity.id
_entity.type
_entity.pdbx_description
1 polymer ?
#
loop_
_entity_poly.entity_id
_entity_poly.type
_entity_poly.pdbx_seq_one_letter_code
_entity_poly.pdbx_strand_id
1 'polypeptide(L)'
;MMRRFFFCLSVNRIPFVLCGSRYAPILNYMELRSRGSKRTFPRASLFSLTAGGEDMGAASSDNAASEKKQKKQAFDALVHWCAAHQQAATRAFPLGGTSSTMTVSACLPSSLECDEAVLRWLQEHSDTLTCGQSLLVCSFVCEVLLCRLDAAAASVAEAAAGSRWGGVETGTDLSLQQQVSTFTNRIVALLKRANRSDKLELQPLSVLTSCAYGVHRLSCVESPFFGEAEKLLLKLPSAVMFAILHQLRSDGLRKLSQLEEQLTINVCLTLLLIVDEERRQAFLPVGDTVIVNAVLRRLLRHAAQLVKKVDEASEESFLALANNASSTDFSPLPCVGQGEVANSPSMQECVAIMQNIAFSSPTSRLEMLSYLLRIRKKPAHYTRSELQLLPALLQTVSNVRLPEARVLETKIIAEVPIPDDDPVLVAQLFSFTASKEARYLVCLDAVAAEGLTAKAAVDIIGCAGVYLRWETLQRLTAVVLEKEARSTSPSSSPLNSRLALNGAMECILTTFVTRLADLTLSAERDAIHTYLGQLVERVDWAGSTPPESAKLALERITLLKKLSDCGFHVRAPDAVMALGEKALDLESGSSMINTLQCVIEALSLLSEVERRRDLVVCMIRYNGTRSTSSAIRFVALLAPLAVAHGVCNSELVQLLLKMQTLNPFKLRQGYIEGLLSVEDAFTVFVIHAVNYLLASEEWRTSTDRIREAVTLWLQEYLHHLMQLSRKQKMASITAHNDGKGEASPPHGEGGDLEATVTEVPGPERLEELFSLLLRAGVKLPDYFASELTARVRDIETAGAPAGEGRGRLHFPLPGHFVFCCKLDIAMDSPFSMELLEYLLTTCDCRILHFVITAFLVHAKATSRDPHILLLANLRLVFQTLKLFLRRLDALGDDLLTAFFPSSAPSVVANSVRFIVGFLTKQERNQRVLKSLRGAHSTEEEKDGSRQPCGTPS
;
A
#
# COMPACT_ATOMS: atom_id res chain seq x y z
N MET A 1 30.90 -30.13 32.84
CA MET A 1 31.07 -29.08 31.82
C MET A 1 31.36 -29.72 30.46
N MET A 2 30.34 -29.95 29.63
CA MET A 2 30.56 -30.35 28.23
C MET A 2 30.87 -29.08 27.44
N ARG A 3 32.10 -28.96 26.93
CA ARG A 3 32.43 -27.94 25.92
C ARG A 3 31.57 -28.23 24.69
N ARG A 4 30.72 -27.29 24.31
CA ARG A 4 29.88 -27.34 23.10
C ARG A 4 30.70 -26.76 21.95
N PHE A 5 30.77 -27.47 20.84
CA PHE A 5 31.57 -27.09 19.67
C PHE A 5 30.69 -27.14 18.40
N PHE A 6 31.05 -26.34 17.39
CA PHE A 6 30.24 -25.98 16.21
C PHE A 6 30.65 -26.77 14.95
N PHE A 7 29.72 -27.23 14.09
CA PHE A 7 30.03 -27.66 12.71
C PHE A 7 28.89 -27.51 11.67
N CYS A 8 29.29 -27.26 10.41
CA CYS A 8 28.52 -26.83 9.23
C CYS A 8 27.86 -27.98 8.44
N LEU A 9 26.70 -27.68 7.82
CA LEU A 9 26.13 -28.40 6.66
C LEU A 9 26.34 -27.50 5.43
N SER A 10 27.34 -27.76 4.60
CA SER A 10 27.79 -26.95 3.43
C SER A 10 28.15 -25.47 3.71
N VAL A 11 29.03 -24.88 2.89
CA VAL A 11 29.62 -23.54 3.13
C VAL A 11 28.64 -22.38 2.83
N ASN A 12 27.59 -22.63 2.04
CA ASN A 12 26.71 -21.60 1.49
C ASN A 12 25.24 -21.69 1.94
N ARG A 13 24.90 -22.47 2.98
CA ARG A 13 23.50 -22.70 3.40
C ARG A 13 23.33 -22.64 4.92
N ILE A 14 22.09 -22.57 5.41
CA ILE A 14 21.81 -22.51 6.87
C ILE A 14 22.48 -23.72 7.57
N PRO A 15 23.41 -23.50 8.51
CA PRO A 15 24.09 -24.59 9.19
C PRO A 15 23.18 -25.16 10.26
N PHE A 16 22.46 -26.25 9.94
CA PHE A 16 21.57 -26.89 10.90
C PHE A 16 22.32 -27.87 11.82
N VAL A 17 22.22 -27.63 13.13
CA VAL A 17 23.00 -28.34 14.16
C VAL A 17 22.18 -29.44 14.81
N LEU A 18 22.75 -30.65 14.85
CA LEU A 18 22.29 -31.75 15.71
C LEU A 18 22.66 -31.44 17.17
N CYS A 19 21.82 -30.64 17.84
CA CYS A 19 22.02 -30.22 19.24
C CYS A 19 22.38 -31.40 20.15
N GLY A 20 23.57 -31.37 20.75
CA GLY A 20 23.94 -32.21 21.90
C GLY A 20 24.23 -33.69 21.62
N SER A 21 24.44 -34.10 20.37
CA SER A 21 24.76 -35.50 20.06
C SER A 21 26.26 -35.68 19.74
N ARG A 22 26.85 -36.79 20.22
CA ARG A 22 28.21 -37.27 19.90
C ARG A 22 28.46 -37.56 18.40
N TYR A 23 27.48 -37.25 17.55
CA TYR A 23 27.39 -37.66 16.15
C TYR A 23 27.51 -36.48 15.19
N ALA A 24 28.17 -35.39 15.60
CA ALA A 24 28.49 -34.27 14.73
C ALA A 24 29.66 -34.65 13.78
N PRO A 25 29.43 -34.73 12.44
CA PRO A 25 30.38 -35.26 11.46
C PRO A 25 31.79 -34.66 11.51
N ILE A 26 31.92 -33.35 11.31
CA ILE A 26 33.24 -32.70 11.18
C ILE A 26 33.96 -32.56 12.54
N LEU A 27 33.21 -32.61 13.65
CA LEU A 27 33.68 -32.43 15.03
C LEU A 27 34.56 -33.58 15.51
N ASN A 28 34.09 -34.82 15.29
CA ASN A 28 34.87 -36.02 15.59
C ASN A 28 36.17 -36.07 14.79
N TYR A 29 36.17 -35.53 13.56
CA TYR A 29 37.37 -35.50 12.72
C TYR A 29 38.40 -34.46 13.19
N MET A 30 37.98 -33.25 13.58
CA MET A 30 38.88 -32.23 14.10
C MET A 30 39.45 -32.55 15.50
N GLU A 31 38.66 -33.16 16.39
CA GLU A 31 39.15 -33.64 17.70
C GLU A 31 40.17 -34.79 17.57
N LEU A 32 40.03 -35.67 16.58
CA LEU A 32 41.04 -36.69 16.27
C LEU A 32 42.36 -36.05 15.81
N ARG A 33 42.30 -34.94 15.07
CA ARG A 33 43.47 -34.23 14.54
C ARG A 33 44.20 -33.42 15.63
N SER A 34 43.48 -32.81 16.57
CA SER A 34 44.08 -32.01 17.65
C SER A 34 44.73 -32.83 18.76
N ARG A 35 44.31 -34.09 18.97
CA ARG A 35 44.88 -34.99 19.99
C ARG A 35 46.20 -35.67 19.62
N GLY A 36 46.82 -35.34 18.49
CA GLY A 36 48.10 -35.95 18.07
C GLY A 36 48.05 -37.47 17.86
N SER A 37 46.86 -38.07 17.91
CA SER A 37 46.66 -39.49 17.70
C SER A 37 46.56 -39.75 16.21
N LYS A 38 47.60 -40.35 15.63
CA LYS A 38 47.53 -41.07 14.34
C LYS A 38 46.62 -42.30 14.47
N ARG A 39 45.38 -42.16 14.94
CA ARG A 39 44.34 -43.15 14.65
C ARG A 39 43.75 -42.77 13.30
N THR A 40 44.44 -43.21 12.25
CA THR A 40 43.78 -43.41 10.96
C THR A 40 42.56 -44.29 11.23
N PHE A 41 41.36 -43.78 11.03
CA PHE A 41 40.16 -44.62 11.00
C PHE A 41 40.41 -45.58 9.82
N PRO A 42 40.66 -46.88 10.07
CA PRO A 42 41.05 -47.75 8.99
C PRO A 42 39.83 -47.97 8.11
N ARG A 43 39.97 -47.87 6.79
CA ARG A 43 38.97 -48.28 5.77
C ARG A 43 38.29 -49.62 6.17
N ALA A 44 39.05 -50.52 6.81
CA ALA A 44 38.61 -51.78 7.39
C ALA A 44 37.43 -51.71 8.40
N SER A 45 37.13 -50.54 8.99
CA SER A 45 35.98 -50.34 9.90
C SER A 45 34.66 -50.06 9.16
N LEU A 46 34.70 -49.66 7.89
CA LEU A 46 33.55 -49.64 6.99
C LEU A 46 33.37 -51.02 6.30
N PHE A 47 34.47 -51.74 6.04
CA PHE A 47 34.44 -53.11 5.48
C PHE A 47 34.13 -54.20 6.51
N SER A 48 34.14 -53.91 7.81
CA SER A 48 33.66 -54.81 8.87
C SER A 48 32.14 -54.71 9.11
N LEU A 49 31.44 -53.81 8.39
CA LEU A 49 29.97 -53.80 8.33
C LEU A 49 29.40 -55.00 7.54
N THR A 50 30.23 -55.71 6.77
CA THR A 50 29.86 -56.84 5.91
C THR A 50 30.35 -58.21 6.39
N ALA A 51 31.15 -58.30 7.46
CA ALA A 51 31.70 -59.57 7.93
C ALA A 51 30.76 -60.26 8.95
N GLY A 52 29.61 -60.72 8.46
CA GLY A 52 28.76 -61.69 9.14
C GLY A 52 28.96 -63.07 8.53
N GLY A 53 30.12 -63.68 8.75
CA GLY A 53 30.42 -65.04 8.35
C GLY A 53 30.78 -65.88 9.56
N GLU A 54 29.83 -66.74 9.96
CA GLU A 54 29.97 -67.97 10.76
C GLU A 54 30.84 -67.91 12.03
N ASP A 55 30.18 -67.91 13.20
CA ASP A 55 30.59 -68.81 14.27
C ASP A 55 29.36 -69.23 15.09
N MET A 56 29.00 -70.50 14.95
CA MET A 56 28.02 -71.23 15.74
C MET A 56 28.56 -71.45 17.15
N GLY A 57 27.76 -71.13 18.16
CA GLY A 57 27.78 -71.84 19.44
C GLY A 57 28.06 -71.01 20.70
N ALA A 58 26.98 -70.76 21.44
CA ALA A 58 26.85 -70.70 22.91
C ALA A 58 26.12 -69.45 23.40
N ALA A 59 24.92 -69.65 23.94
CA ALA A 59 24.08 -68.62 24.53
C ALA A 59 24.60 -68.19 25.91
N SER A 60 24.71 -66.88 26.16
CA SER A 60 24.11 -66.17 27.31
C SER A 60 24.64 -64.73 27.46
N SER A 61 23.72 -63.79 27.69
CA SER A 61 23.86 -62.39 28.15
C SER A 61 24.82 -61.37 27.46
N ASP A 62 25.84 -61.77 26.71
CA ASP A 62 26.84 -60.84 26.12
C ASP A 62 26.49 -60.29 24.73
N ASN A 63 25.51 -60.89 24.05
CA ASN A 63 25.12 -60.48 22.68
C ASN A 63 24.53 -59.07 22.61
N ALA A 64 23.77 -58.62 23.61
CA ALA A 64 23.18 -57.28 23.61
C ALA A 64 24.22 -56.16 23.81
N ALA A 65 25.31 -56.44 24.53
CA ALA A 65 26.41 -55.50 24.71
C ALA A 65 27.29 -55.43 23.45
N SER A 66 27.53 -56.58 22.81
CA SER A 66 28.23 -56.68 21.52
C SER A 66 27.47 -55.97 20.39
N GLU A 67 26.15 -56.18 20.28
CA GLU A 67 25.29 -55.56 19.27
C GLU A 67 25.18 -54.03 19.48
N LYS A 68 25.09 -53.56 20.74
CA LYS A 68 25.15 -52.12 21.06
C LYS A 68 26.50 -51.49 20.68
N LYS A 69 27.60 -52.23 20.84
CA LYS A 69 28.96 -51.78 20.49
C LYS A 69 29.15 -51.73 18.96
N GLN A 70 28.66 -52.72 18.24
CA GLN A 70 28.65 -52.75 16.76
C GLN A 70 27.77 -51.63 16.18
N LYS A 71 26.54 -51.44 16.68
CA LYS A 71 25.68 -50.32 16.26
C LYS A 71 26.34 -48.97 16.53
N LYS A 72 27.00 -48.81 17.69
CA LYS A 72 27.75 -47.60 18.00
C LYS A 72 28.87 -47.34 16.98
N GLN A 73 29.66 -48.35 16.63
CA GLN A 73 30.72 -48.24 15.62
C GLN A 73 30.16 -47.90 14.23
N ALA A 74 29.03 -48.49 13.83
CA ALA A 74 28.37 -48.19 12.56
C ALA A 74 27.90 -46.72 12.48
N PHE A 75 27.28 -46.20 13.55
CA PHE A 75 26.88 -44.79 13.61
C PHE A 75 28.08 -43.84 13.58
N ASP A 76 29.15 -44.16 14.30
CA ASP A 76 30.38 -43.38 14.23
C ASP A 76 30.94 -43.40 12.79
N ALA A 77 30.92 -44.54 12.09
CA ALA A 77 31.36 -44.64 10.70
C ALA A 77 30.52 -43.80 9.72
N LEU A 78 29.19 -43.80 9.85
CA LEU A 78 28.28 -42.96 9.04
C LEU A 78 28.54 -41.47 9.23
N VAL A 79 28.82 -41.08 10.47
CA VAL A 79 29.15 -39.70 10.84
C VAL A 79 30.46 -39.27 10.18
N HIS A 80 31.50 -40.11 10.20
CA HIS A 80 32.77 -39.81 9.52
C HIS A 80 32.62 -39.81 7.98
N TRP A 81 31.78 -40.70 7.43
CA TRP A 81 31.47 -40.73 6.00
C TRP A 81 30.82 -39.42 5.53
N CYS A 82 29.80 -38.94 6.26
CA CYS A 82 29.19 -37.64 5.98
C CYS A 82 30.21 -36.49 6.09
N ALA A 83 31.08 -36.53 7.11
CA ALA A 83 32.09 -35.49 7.34
C ALA A 83 33.09 -35.38 6.18
N ALA A 84 33.48 -36.53 5.62
CA ALA A 84 34.45 -36.60 4.52
C ALA A 84 33.89 -35.93 3.26
N HIS A 85 32.62 -36.19 2.92
CA HIS A 85 31.93 -35.54 1.79
C HIS A 85 31.78 -34.03 1.98
N GLN A 86 31.43 -33.60 3.19
CA GLN A 86 31.36 -32.16 3.50
C GLN A 86 32.72 -31.48 3.38
N GLN A 87 33.81 -32.14 3.79
CA GLN A 87 35.16 -31.61 3.64
C GLN A 87 35.63 -31.58 2.18
N ALA A 88 35.22 -32.56 1.38
CA ALA A 88 35.50 -32.54 -0.06
C ALA A 88 34.78 -31.35 -0.72
N ALA A 89 33.51 -31.12 -0.39
CA ALA A 89 32.72 -30.00 -0.89
C ALA A 89 33.30 -28.64 -0.46
N THR A 90 33.85 -28.51 0.75
CA THR A 90 34.47 -27.25 1.21
C THR A 90 35.81 -26.94 0.53
N ARG A 91 36.53 -27.96 0.01
CA ARG A 91 37.81 -27.77 -0.70
C ARG A 91 37.66 -27.37 -2.17
N ALA A 92 36.52 -27.67 -2.79
CA ALA A 92 36.22 -27.29 -4.18
C ALA A 92 35.99 -25.77 -4.36
N PHE A 93 35.80 -25.02 -3.27
CA PHE A 93 35.69 -23.57 -3.26
C PHE A 93 36.91 -22.96 -2.56
N PRO A 94 38.02 -22.64 -3.26
CA PRO A 94 39.15 -21.99 -2.62
C PRO A 94 38.76 -20.55 -2.23
N LEU A 95 38.64 -20.30 -0.92
CA LEU A 95 38.65 -18.94 -0.38
C LEU A 95 39.97 -18.28 -0.81
N GLY A 96 39.88 -17.16 -1.50
CA GLY A 96 41.03 -16.41 -1.99
C GLY A 96 41.99 -16.02 -0.87
N GLY A 97 43.29 -16.25 -1.10
CA GLY A 97 44.37 -15.61 -0.36
C GLY A 97 45.12 -16.49 0.65
N THR A 98 46.04 -17.33 0.16
CA THR A 98 47.49 -17.30 0.45
C THR A 98 48.10 -18.63 0.05
N SER A 99 48.89 -18.60 -1.03
CA SER A 99 49.85 -19.65 -1.35
C SER A 99 50.88 -19.70 -0.22
N SER A 100 50.70 -20.62 0.73
CA SER A 100 51.78 -21.10 1.57
C SER A 100 52.01 -22.57 1.26
N THR A 101 53.16 -22.81 0.64
CA THR A 101 53.82 -24.10 0.45
C THR A 101 54.06 -24.76 1.81
N MET A 102 53.04 -25.45 2.33
CA MET A 102 53.24 -26.59 3.20
C MET A 102 52.54 -27.79 2.59
N THR A 103 53.35 -28.73 2.13
CA THR A 103 52.98 -30.08 1.73
C THR A 103 52.33 -30.81 2.91
N VAL A 104 51.04 -30.56 3.13
CA VAL A 104 50.21 -31.36 4.02
C VAL A 104 49.84 -32.63 3.26
N SER A 105 50.59 -33.69 3.56
CA SER A 105 50.38 -35.09 3.20
C SER A 105 48.94 -35.44 2.77
N ALA A 106 48.85 -35.95 1.54
CA ALA A 106 47.63 -36.42 0.89
C ALA A 106 46.75 -37.27 1.82
N CYS A 107 45.51 -36.85 2.04
CA CYS A 107 44.44 -37.70 2.55
C CYS A 107 43.31 -37.69 1.51
N LEU A 108 43.02 -38.91 1.03
CA LEU A 108 42.36 -39.30 -0.21
C LEU A 108 40.93 -38.74 -0.42
N PRO A 109 40.50 -38.59 -1.69
CA PRO A 109 39.08 -38.41 -2.04
C PRO A 109 38.25 -39.62 -1.59
N SER A 110 37.02 -39.38 -1.12
CA SER A 110 36.04 -40.41 -0.78
C SER A 110 35.74 -41.29 -1.99
N SER A 111 36.23 -42.52 -2.00
CA SER A 111 36.03 -43.48 -3.10
C SER A 111 34.57 -43.90 -3.25
N LEU A 112 34.09 -44.07 -4.48
CA LEU A 112 32.79 -44.71 -4.83
C LEU A 112 32.50 -45.97 -3.97
N GLU A 113 33.53 -46.76 -3.70
CA GLU A 113 33.47 -47.98 -2.88
C GLU A 113 32.91 -47.76 -1.46
N CYS A 114 33.18 -46.59 -0.87
CA CYS A 114 32.68 -46.24 0.47
C CYS A 114 31.19 -45.91 0.43
N ASP A 115 30.73 -45.22 -0.62
CA ASP A 115 29.33 -44.88 -0.81
C ASP A 115 28.50 -46.15 -1.04
N GLU A 116 29.00 -47.07 -1.87
CA GLU A 116 28.36 -48.37 -2.10
C GLU A 116 28.32 -49.24 -0.85
N ALA A 117 29.39 -49.27 -0.05
CA ALA A 117 29.42 -50.02 1.21
C ALA A 117 28.40 -49.48 2.22
N VAL A 118 28.28 -48.16 2.35
CA VAL A 118 27.28 -47.52 3.22
C VAL A 118 25.87 -47.76 2.72
N LEU A 119 25.63 -47.66 1.40
CA LEU A 119 24.31 -47.92 0.81
C LEU A 119 23.89 -49.38 0.95
N ARG A 120 24.81 -50.35 0.77
CA ARG A 120 24.56 -51.78 1.04
C ARG A 120 24.27 -52.05 2.50
N TRP A 121 25.05 -51.48 3.41
CA TRP A 121 24.78 -51.63 4.85
C TRP A 121 23.41 -51.06 5.22
N LEU A 122 23.07 -49.88 4.70
CA LEU A 122 21.76 -49.28 4.89
C LEU A 122 20.67 -50.19 4.34
N GLN A 123 20.89 -50.83 3.18
CA GLN A 123 19.99 -51.81 2.56
C GLN A 123 19.64 -52.96 3.50
N GLU A 124 20.63 -53.54 4.14
CA GLU A 124 20.49 -54.69 5.03
C GLU A 124 19.92 -54.31 6.42
N HIS A 125 20.19 -53.10 6.91
CA HIS A 125 19.97 -52.75 8.31
C HIS A 125 18.86 -51.70 8.57
N SER A 126 18.22 -51.13 7.54
CA SER A 126 17.21 -50.07 7.71
C SER A 126 16.05 -50.45 8.64
N ASP A 127 15.66 -51.72 8.62
CA ASP A 127 14.49 -52.20 9.36
C ASP A 127 14.78 -52.29 10.87
N THR A 128 16.07 -52.43 11.22
CA THR A 128 16.57 -52.51 12.60
C THR A 128 16.78 -51.15 13.26
N LEU A 129 16.69 -50.05 12.50
CA LEU A 129 16.87 -48.70 13.02
C LEU A 129 15.63 -48.24 13.79
N THR A 130 15.86 -47.57 14.93
CA THR A 130 14.78 -46.86 15.64
C THR A 130 14.31 -45.63 14.85
N CYS A 131 13.18 -45.04 15.23
CA CYS A 131 12.64 -43.83 14.59
C CYS A 131 13.66 -42.68 14.55
N GLY A 132 14.23 -42.31 15.70
CA GLY A 132 15.22 -41.23 15.79
C GLY A 132 16.50 -41.53 15.00
N GLN A 133 16.94 -42.79 15.01
CA GLN A 133 18.08 -43.24 14.20
C GLN A 133 17.80 -43.14 12.70
N SER A 134 16.60 -43.53 12.26
CA SER A 134 16.19 -43.45 10.85
C SER A 134 16.17 -42.00 10.36
N LEU A 135 15.62 -41.07 11.15
CA LEU A 135 15.61 -39.63 10.85
C LEU A 135 17.03 -39.04 10.80
N LEU A 136 17.88 -39.43 11.75
CA LEU A 136 19.27 -38.96 11.82
C LEU A 136 20.09 -39.45 10.61
N VAL A 137 20.03 -40.74 10.31
CA VAL A 137 20.70 -41.32 9.14
C VAL A 137 20.15 -40.72 7.85
N CYS A 138 18.83 -40.48 7.77
CA CYS A 138 18.21 -39.80 6.63
C CYS A 138 18.84 -38.41 6.41
N SER A 139 19.06 -37.63 7.46
CA SER A 139 19.71 -36.32 7.33
C SER A 139 21.15 -36.40 6.79
N PHE A 140 21.94 -37.41 7.21
CA PHE A 140 23.30 -37.63 6.69
C PHE A 140 23.29 -38.02 5.22
N VAL A 141 22.39 -38.92 4.83
CA VAL A 141 22.26 -39.37 3.44
C VAL A 141 21.80 -38.21 2.53
N CYS A 142 20.89 -37.35 3.02
CA CYS A 142 20.48 -36.15 2.27
C CYS A 142 21.66 -35.21 2.04
N GLU A 143 22.48 -34.98 3.07
CA GLU A 143 23.64 -34.09 2.97
C GLU A 143 24.71 -34.65 2.01
N VAL A 144 25.00 -35.96 2.06
CA VAL A 144 25.96 -36.57 1.13
C VAL A 144 25.47 -36.45 -0.32
N LEU A 145 24.19 -36.69 -0.58
CA LEU A 145 23.63 -36.51 -1.92
C LEU A 145 23.76 -35.06 -2.39
N LEU A 146 23.49 -34.08 -1.51
CA LEU A 146 23.67 -32.66 -1.80
C LEU A 146 25.14 -32.33 -2.14
N CYS A 147 26.10 -32.78 -1.32
CA CYS A 147 27.52 -32.57 -1.60
C CYS A 147 27.97 -33.15 -2.95
N ARG A 148 27.42 -34.31 -3.34
CA ARG A 148 27.71 -34.96 -4.63
C ARG A 148 27.13 -34.19 -5.81
N LEU A 149 25.90 -33.69 -5.68
CA LEU A 149 25.27 -32.85 -6.71
C LEU A 149 26.01 -31.52 -6.88
N ASP A 150 26.40 -30.89 -5.77
CA ASP A 150 27.18 -29.63 -5.78
C ASP A 150 28.57 -29.84 -6.41
N ALA A 151 29.25 -30.96 -6.11
CA ALA A 151 30.53 -31.31 -6.71
C ALA A 151 30.43 -31.61 -8.22
N ALA A 152 29.36 -32.27 -8.65
CA ALA A 152 29.10 -32.53 -10.08
C ALA A 152 28.76 -31.24 -10.85
N ALA A 153 28.03 -30.32 -10.23
CA ALA A 153 27.76 -29.01 -10.82
C ALA A 153 29.06 -28.20 -10.99
N ALA A 154 29.97 -28.25 -10.00
CA ALA A 154 31.27 -27.59 -10.09
C ALA A 154 32.15 -28.16 -11.20
N SER A 155 32.21 -29.49 -11.36
CA SER A 155 32.99 -30.12 -12.44
C SER A 155 32.45 -29.80 -13.84
N VAL A 156 31.12 -29.72 -13.99
CA VAL A 156 30.49 -29.31 -15.27
C VAL A 156 30.80 -27.84 -15.59
N ALA A 157 30.82 -26.95 -14.59
CA ALA A 157 31.18 -25.55 -14.78
C ALA A 157 32.67 -25.37 -15.15
N GLU A 158 33.57 -26.14 -14.54
CA GLU A 158 35.01 -26.16 -14.90
C GLU A 158 35.24 -26.69 -16.32
N ALA A 159 34.52 -27.74 -16.73
CA ALA A 159 34.58 -28.27 -18.09
C ALA A 159 34.09 -27.24 -19.14
N ALA A 160 33.01 -26.50 -18.82
CA ALA A 160 32.48 -25.44 -19.68
C ALA A 160 33.43 -24.22 -19.80
N ALA A 161 34.24 -23.94 -18.77
CA ALA A 161 35.25 -22.88 -18.79
C ALA A 161 36.55 -23.28 -19.52
N GLY A 162 36.83 -24.59 -19.67
CA GLY A 162 38.10 -25.10 -20.16
C GLY A 162 38.13 -25.70 -21.58
N SER A 163 37.00 -26.10 -22.18
CA SER A 163 37.06 -26.89 -23.43
C SER A 163 36.86 -26.06 -24.72
N ARG A 164 37.97 -25.82 -25.45
CA ARG A 164 37.97 -25.47 -26.90
C ARG A 164 38.15 -26.69 -27.82
N TRP A 165 38.12 -27.92 -27.28
CA TRP A 165 38.20 -29.15 -28.05
C TRP A 165 37.20 -30.16 -27.48
N GLY A 166 36.32 -30.67 -28.35
CA GLY A 166 35.24 -31.58 -27.98
C GLY A 166 35.68 -33.04 -27.85
N GLY A 167 34.82 -33.82 -27.18
CA GLY A 167 34.76 -35.27 -27.32
C GLY A 167 34.70 -36.06 -26.01
N VAL A 168 33.52 -36.64 -25.74
CA VAL A 168 33.26 -37.87 -24.96
C VAL A 168 33.34 -37.79 -23.43
N GLU A 169 32.19 -37.60 -22.76
CA GLU A 169 31.98 -37.96 -21.33
C GLU A 169 30.59 -38.60 -21.06
N THR A 170 30.02 -39.38 -21.98
CA THR A 170 28.70 -40.03 -21.77
C THR A 170 28.71 -41.18 -20.73
N GLY A 171 29.88 -41.62 -20.24
CA GLY A 171 30.00 -42.76 -19.31
C GLY A 171 29.94 -42.38 -17.82
N THR A 172 30.37 -41.16 -17.46
CA THR A 172 30.35 -40.63 -16.09
C THR A 172 28.94 -40.24 -15.66
N ASP A 173 28.15 -39.67 -16.57
CA ASP A 173 26.78 -39.20 -16.33
C ASP A 173 25.82 -40.33 -15.90
N LEU A 174 25.89 -41.49 -16.57
CA LEU A 174 25.06 -42.67 -16.24
C LEU A 174 25.36 -43.23 -14.85
N SER A 175 26.64 -43.24 -14.44
CA SER A 175 27.06 -43.76 -13.13
C SER A 175 26.59 -42.85 -11.98
N LEU A 176 26.67 -41.53 -12.16
CA LEU A 176 26.20 -40.56 -11.20
C LEU A 176 24.67 -40.60 -11.06
N GLN A 177 23.95 -40.71 -12.19
CA GLN A 177 22.49 -40.81 -12.20
C GLN A 177 22.00 -42.08 -11.49
N GLN A 178 22.67 -43.23 -11.67
CA GLN A 178 22.36 -44.46 -10.94
C GLN A 178 22.62 -44.32 -9.43
N GLN A 179 23.67 -43.61 -9.03
CA GLN A 179 23.95 -43.32 -7.62
C GLN A 179 22.90 -42.39 -7.01
N VAL A 180 22.52 -41.33 -7.72
CA VAL A 180 21.44 -40.40 -7.30
C VAL A 180 20.14 -41.17 -7.05
N SER A 181 19.76 -42.07 -7.97
CA SER A 181 18.58 -42.93 -7.80
C SER A 181 18.70 -43.81 -6.55
N THR A 182 19.87 -44.42 -6.32
CA THR A 182 20.12 -45.29 -5.17
C THR A 182 20.04 -44.53 -3.84
N PHE A 183 20.63 -43.34 -3.76
CA PHE A 183 20.51 -42.45 -2.60
C PHE A 183 19.06 -42.03 -2.35
N THR A 184 18.36 -41.63 -3.41
CA THR A 184 16.95 -41.19 -3.36
C THR A 184 16.05 -42.31 -2.82
N ASN A 185 16.20 -43.53 -3.35
CA ASN A 185 15.46 -44.71 -2.88
C ASN A 185 15.74 -45.00 -1.40
N ARG A 186 16.97 -44.79 -0.94
CA ARG A 186 17.34 -44.99 0.46
C ARG A 186 16.72 -43.93 1.38
N ILE A 187 16.71 -42.66 0.97
CA ILE A 187 16.02 -41.58 1.68
C ILE A 187 14.53 -41.90 1.82
N VAL A 188 13.88 -42.31 0.73
CA VAL A 188 12.46 -42.70 0.75
C VAL A 188 12.19 -43.87 1.70
N ALA A 189 13.06 -44.89 1.73
CA ALA A 189 12.91 -46.03 2.64
C ALA A 189 13.02 -45.60 4.12
N LEU A 190 14.00 -44.74 4.45
CA LEU A 190 14.20 -44.23 5.80
C LEU A 190 13.03 -43.33 6.26
N LEU A 191 12.50 -42.49 5.36
CA LEU A 191 11.32 -41.66 5.63
C LEU A 191 10.07 -42.50 5.84
N LYS A 192 9.83 -43.53 5.00
CA LYS A 192 8.70 -44.46 5.17
C LYS A 192 8.78 -45.20 6.51
N ARG A 193 9.98 -45.59 6.96
CA ARG A 193 10.21 -46.22 8.27
C ARG A 193 9.88 -45.28 9.41
N ALA A 194 10.37 -44.04 9.37
CA ALA A 194 10.09 -43.03 10.39
C ALA A 194 8.59 -42.67 10.44
N ASN A 195 7.94 -42.55 9.28
CA ASN A 195 6.51 -42.24 9.16
C ASN A 195 5.58 -43.34 9.72
N ARG A 196 6.04 -44.59 9.75
CA ARG A 196 5.29 -45.74 10.31
C ARG A 196 5.49 -45.94 11.82
N SER A 197 6.31 -45.12 12.47
CA SER A 197 6.66 -45.30 13.88
C SER A 197 5.78 -44.43 14.79
N ASP A 198 5.13 -45.06 15.77
CA ASP A 198 4.33 -44.37 16.80
C ASP A 198 5.16 -43.44 17.70
N LYS A 199 6.49 -43.59 17.69
CA LYS A 199 7.42 -42.77 18.48
C LYS A 199 7.86 -41.48 17.78
N LEU A 200 7.29 -41.13 16.63
CA LEU A 200 7.71 -39.99 15.81
C LEU A 200 7.54 -38.65 16.56
N GLU A 201 6.39 -38.44 17.21
CA GLU A 201 6.09 -37.22 17.96
C GLU A 201 6.95 -37.03 19.22
N LEU A 202 7.52 -38.13 19.74
CA LEU A 202 8.41 -38.12 20.92
C LEU A 202 9.87 -37.79 20.55
N GLN A 203 10.20 -37.70 19.26
CA GLN A 203 11.56 -37.39 18.84
C GLN A 203 11.91 -35.92 19.14
N PRO A 204 13.19 -35.62 19.47
CA PRO A 204 13.62 -34.25 19.70
C PRO A 204 13.38 -33.36 18.48
N LEU A 205 12.97 -32.11 18.71
CA LEU A 205 12.74 -31.12 17.66
C LEU A 205 13.92 -31.01 16.68
N SER A 206 15.16 -31.07 17.18
CA SER A 206 16.39 -31.01 16.36
C SER A 206 16.53 -32.18 15.38
N VAL A 207 16.12 -33.39 15.76
CA VAL A 207 16.21 -34.57 14.88
C VAL A 207 15.14 -34.50 13.78
N LEU A 208 13.92 -34.09 14.16
CA LEU A 208 12.81 -33.92 13.22
C LEU A 208 13.11 -32.83 12.18
N THR A 209 13.56 -31.66 12.66
CA THR A 209 13.88 -30.51 11.80
C THR A 209 15.12 -30.73 10.94
N SER A 210 16.14 -31.46 11.42
CA SER A 210 17.31 -31.81 10.61
C SER A 210 16.95 -32.70 9.42
N CYS A 211 16.11 -33.72 9.64
CA CYS A 211 15.62 -34.57 8.58
C CYS A 211 14.73 -33.79 7.59
N ALA A 212 13.79 -32.99 8.11
CA ALA A 212 12.93 -32.15 7.28
C ALA A 212 13.71 -31.15 6.43
N TYR A 213 14.76 -30.54 6.99
CA TYR A 213 15.64 -29.61 6.29
C TYR A 213 16.40 -30.27 5.15
N GLY A 214 17.01 -31.44 5.38
CA GLY A 214 17.76 -32.16 4.35
C GLY A 214 16.88 -32.57 3.15
N VAL A 215 15.67 -33.05 3.43
CA VAL A 215 14.68 -33.43 2.39
C VAL A 215 14.20 -32.19 1.64
N HIS A 216 13.89 -31.11 2.35
CA HIS A 216 13.44 -29.87 1.73
C HIS A 216 14.52 -29.26 0.82
N ARG A 217 15.79 -29.25 1.26
CA ARG A 217 16.90 -28.78 0.43
C ARG A 217 17.02 -29.56 -0.87
N LEU A 218 16.91 -30.90 -0.83
CA LEU A 218 16.93 -31.72 -2.03
C LEU A 218 15.76 -31.41 -2.97
N SER A 219 14.56 -31.14 -2.43
CA SER A 219 13.40 -30.74 -3.25
C SER A 219 13.59 -29.41 -3.99
N CYS A 220 14.45 -28.53 -3.47
CA CYS A 220 14.71 -27.20 -4.04
C CYS A 220 15.99 -27.13 -4.90
N VAL A 221 16.76 -28.21 -5.03
CA VAL A 221 17.99 -28.21 -5.84
C VAL A 221 17.66 -28.29 -7.32
N GLU A 222 18.27 -27.41 -8.11
CA GLU A 222 18.29 -27.47 -9.56
C GLU A 222 19.60 -28.12 -10.01
N SER A 223 19.51 -29.35 -10.53
CA SER A 223 20.67 -30.08 -11.05
C SER A 223 20.25 -30.90 -12.28
N PRO A 224 21.06 -30.94 -13.35
CA PRO A 224 20.75 -31.77 -14.53
C PRO A 224 20.73 -33.28 -14.20
N PHE A 225 21.34 -33.67 -13.07
CA PHE A 225 21.38 -35.06 -12.60
C PHE A 225 20.26 -35.39 -11.59
N PHE A 226 19.44 -34.41 -11.20
CA PHE A 226 18.37 -34.56 -10.22
C PHE A 226 17.04 -34.03 -10.78
N GLY A 227 16.30 -34.92 -11.45
CA GLY A 227 15.11 -34.57 -12.20
C GLY A 227 13.82 -34.48 -11.37
N GLU A 228 12.73 -34.15 -12.06
CA GLU A 228 11.39 -34.03 -11.44
C GLU A 228 10.87 -35.37 -10.90
N ALA A 229 11.27 -36.50 -11.48
CA ALA A 229 10.89 -37.84 -10.99
C ALA A 229 11.45 -38.12 -9.59
N GLU A 230 12.72 -37.82 -9.35
CA GLU A 230 13.37 -37.96 -8.04
C GLU A 230 12.81 -36.94 -7.03
N LYS A 231 12.56 -35.69 -7.44
CA LYS A 231 11.93 -34.66 -6.59
C LYS A 231 10.52 -35.06 -6.14
N LEU A 232 9.72 -35.66 -7.03
CA LEU A 232 8.38 -36.15 -6.69
C LEU A 232 8.40 -37.28 -5.65
N LEU A 233 9.48 -38.07 -5.61
CA LEU A 233 9.68 -39.13 -4.62
C LEU A 233 10.10 -38.57 -3.24
N LEU A 234 10.83 -37.46 -3.21
CA LEU A 234 11.32 -36.81 -1.99
C LEU A 234 10.32 -35.81 -1.38
N LYS A 235 9.08 -36.25 -1.17
CA LYS A 235 8.09 -35.47 -0.41
C LYS A 235 8.24 -35.69 1.09
N LEU A 236 8.33 -34.59 1.85
CA LEU A 236 8.36 -34.64 3.30
C LEU A 236 7.02 -35.21 3.82
N PRO A 237 7.01 -36.31 4.60
CA PRO A 237 5.76 -36.89 5.09
C PRO A 237 5.02 -35.95 6.05
N SER A 238 3.70 -35.84 5.90
CA SER A 238 2.85 -35.00 6.75
C SER A 238 3.01 -35.30 8.25
N ALA A 239 3.21 -36.56 8.63
CA ALA A 239 3.40 -36.94 10.03
C ALA A 239 4.68 -36.34 10.65
N VAL A 240 5.73 -36.14 9.86
CA VAL A 240 6.96 -35.47 10.33
C VAL A 240 6.67 -33.99 10.61
N MET A 241 5.89 -33.33 9.75
CA MET A 241 5.44 -31.94 9.97
C MET A 241 4.53 -31.83 11.20
N PHE A 242 3.58 -32.75 11.39
CA PHE A 242 2.75 -32.79 12.60
C PHE A 242 3.59 -32.98 13.87
N ALA A 243 4.59 -33.86 13.84
CA ALA A 243 5.51 -34.06 14.96
C ALA A 243 6.33 -32.80 15.29
N ILE A 244 6.80 -32.07 14.27
CA ILE A 244 7.47 -30.77 14.45
C ILE A 244 6.53 -29.76 15.12
N LEU A 245 5.30 -29.64 14.63
CA LEU A 245 4.31 -28.72 15.20
C LEU A 245 3.92 -29.11 16.64
N HIS A 246 3.77 -30.40 16.93
CA HIS A 246 3.51 -30.91 18.27
C HIS A 246 4.66 -30.55 19.24
N GLN A 247 5.91 -30.69 18.81
CA GLN A 247 7.07 -30.26 19.59
C GLN A 247 7.13 -28.73 19.77
N LEU A 248 6.72 -27.94 18.78
CA LEU A 248 6.68 -26.47 18.88
C LEU A 248 5.56 -25.94 19.78
N ARG A 249 4.39 -26.60 19.79
CA ARG A 249 3.24 -26.26 20.67
C ARG A 249 3.50 -26.62 22.14
N SER A 250 4.39 -27.57 22.40
CA SER A 250 4.79 -27.99 23.74
C SER A 250 6.03 -27.20 24.22
N ASP A 251 6.91 -27.81 25.01
CA ASP A 251 8.10 -27.13 25.56
C ASP A 251 9.24 -26.91 24.55
N GLY A 252 9.09 -27.30 23.28
CA GLY A 252 10.16 -27.23 22.28
C GLY A 252 10.72 -25.81 22.10
N LEU A 253 9.85 -24.81 21.96
CA LEU A 253 10.25 -23.40 21.85
C LEU A 253 10.98 -22.89 23.10
N ARG A 254 10.57 -23.34 24.29
CA ARG A 254 11.23 -22.98 25.56
C ARG A 254 12.61 -23.66 25.67
N LYS A 255 12.73 -24.93 25.27
CA LYS A 255 14.02 -25.65 25.26
C LYS A 255 15.03 -25.05 24.28
N LEU A 256 14.57 -24.48 23.16
CA LEU A 256 15.43 -23.73 22.25
C LEU A 256 16.10 -22.52 22.93
N SER A 257 15.46 -21.89 23.93
CA SER A 257 16.04 -20.76 24.66
C SER A 257 17.22 -21.10 25.57
N GLN A 258 17.45 -22.39 25.84
CA GLN A 258 18.59 -22.90 26.61
C GLN A 258 19.81 -23.24 25.73
N LEU A 259 19.66 -23.05 24.43
CA LEU A 259 20.72 -23.24 23.44
C LEU A 259 21.55 -21.96 23.30
N GLU A 260 22.73 -22.12 22.72
CA GLU A 260 23.60 -21.00 22.37
C GLU A 260 22.95 -20.09 21.32
N GLU A 261 23.35 -18.83 21.28
CA GLU A 261 22.70 -17.79 20.46
C GLU A 261 22.70 -18.14 18.96
N GLN A 262 23.87 -18.48 18.41
CA GLN A 262 24.01 -18.87 17.00
C GLN A 262 23.19 -20.12 16.64
N LEU A 263 23.08 -21.03 17.59
CA LEU A 263 22.34 -22.29 17.43
C LEU A 263 20.83 -22.04 17.38
N THR A 264 20.33 -21.18 18.25
CA THR A 264 18.94 -20.76 18.27
C THR A 264 18.57 -20.09 16.94
N ILE A 265 19.45 -19.24 16.41
CA ILE A 265 19.26 -18.55 15.14
C ILE A 265 19.12 -19.55 13.99
N ASN A 266 20.06 -20.48 13.83
CA ASN A 266 20.04 -21.46 12.73
C ASN A 266 18.79 -22.36 12.76
N VAL A 267 18.36 -22.76 13.97
CA VAL A 267 17.14 -23.58 14.12
C VAL A 267 15.90 -22.80 13.73
N CYS A 268 15.79 -21.54 14.18
CA CYS A 268 14.68 -20.67 13.80
C CYS A 268 14.67 -20.39 12.28
N LEU A 269 15.81 -20.09 11.66
CA LEU A 269 15.91 -19.89 10.21
C LEU A 269 15.45 -21.13 9.42
N THR A 270 15.86 -22.31 9.87
CA THR A 270 15.48 -23.58 9.23
C THR A 270 13.98 -23.86 9.37
N LEU A 271 13.39 -23.55 10.52
CA LEU A 271 11.95 -23.64 10.72
C LEU A 271 11.18 -22.68 9.80
N LEU A 272 11.65 -21.45 9.66
CA LEU A 272 11.03 -20.47 8.75
C LEU A 272 11.17 -20.86 7.27
N LEU A 273 12.25 -21.57 6.91
CA LEU A 273 12.46 -22.06 5.55
C LEU A 273 11.52 -23.23 5.20
N ILE A 274 11.40 -24.24 6.08
CA ILE A 274 10.64 -25.48 5.79
C ILE A 274 9.12 -25.23 5.79
N VAL A 275 8.64 -24.21 6.50
CA VAL A 275 7.21 -23.87 6.61
C VAL A 275 6.79 -22.99 5.44
N ASP A 276 6.78 -23.59 4.24
CA ASP A 276 6.32 -22.98 3.00
C ASP A 276 4.81 -22.70 2.98
N GLU A 277 4.34 -21.96 1.98
CA GLU A 277 2.93 -21.56 1.90
C GLU A 277 1.96 -22.75 1.88
N GLU A 278 2.26 -23.78 1.08
CA GLU A 278 1.42 -24.98 0.97
C GLU A 278 1.31 -25.70 2.32
N ARG A 279 2.43 -25.89 3.03
CA ARG A 279 2.46 -26.53 4.35
C ARG A 279 1.80 -25.67 5.42
N ARG A 280 1.90 -24.34 5.33
CA ARG A 280 1.14 -23.44 6.22
C ARG A 280 -0.36 -23.65 6.01
N GLN A 281 -0.83 -23.60 4.77
CA GLN A 281 -2.25 -23.78 4.46
C GLN A 281 -2.75 -25.19 4.85
N ALA A 282 -1.92 -26.22 4.69
CA ALA A 282 -2.27 -27.60 5.00
C ALA A 282 -2.25 -27.95 6.51
N PHE A 283 -1.35 -27.36 7.30
CA PHE A 283 -1.09 -27.77 8.69
C PHE A 283 -1.32 -26.69 9.75
N LEU A 284 -1.45 -25.42 9.35
CA LEU A 284 -1.65 -24.26 10.23
C LEU A 284 -2.94 -23.52 9.81
N PRO A 285 -4.12 -23.91 10.32
CA PRO A 285 -5.33 -23.11 10.11
C PRO A 285 -5.13 -21.68 10.63
N VAL A 286 -5.92 -20.72 10.15
CA VAL A 286 -5.74 -19.25 10.33
C VAL A 286 -5.38 -18.79 11.76
N GLY A 287 -5.73 -19.56 12.81
CA GLY A 287 -5.36 -19.31 14.21
C GLY A 287 -3.94 -19.71 14.65
N ASP A 288 -3.21 -20.57 13.93
CA ASP A 288 -1.89 -21.11 14.33
C ASP A 288 -0.69 -20.34 13.72
N THR A 289 -0.94 -19.28 12.96
CA THR A 289 0.10 -18.30 12.51
C THR A 289 0.87 -17.68 13.69
N VAL A 290 0.33 -17.78 14.91
CA VAL A 290 0.96 -17.41 16.17
C VAL A 290 2.27 -18.18 16.41
N ILE A 291 2.37 -19.45 16.00
CA ILE A 291 3.56 -20.28 16.22
C ILE A 291 4.72 -19.79 15.35
N VAL A 292 4.46 -19.53 14.05
CA VAL A 292 5.48 -19.00 13.14
C VAL A 292 5.92 -17.60 13.58
N ASN A 293 4.98 -16.75 14.01
CA ASN A 293 5.28 -15.45 14.62
C ASN A 293 6.04 -15.56 15.95
N ALA A 294 5.85 -16.61 16.73
CA ALA A 294 6.61 -16.86 17.96
C ALA A 294 8.06 -17.26 17.65
N VAL A 295 8.28 -18.12 16.63
CA VAL A 295 9.60 -18.46 16.10
C VAL A 295 10.30 -17.21 15.57
N LEU A 296 9.61 -16.41 14.74
CA LEU A 296 10.13 -15.16 14.17
C LEU A 296 10.51 -14.16 15.27
N ARG A 297 9.60 -13.87 16.22
CA ARG A 297 9.91 -12.97 17.37
C ARG A 297 11.07 -13.46 18.23
N ARG A 298 11.31 -14.78 18.29
CA ARG A 298 12.47 -15.32 19.02
C ARG A 298 13.76 -15.10 18.23
N LEU A 299 13.74 -15.37 16.93
CA LEU A 299 14.86 -15.09 16.03
C LEU A 299 15.26 -13.61 16.07
N LEU A 300 14.27 -12.72 15.94
CA LEU A 300 14.49 -11.28 15.89
C LEU A 300 15.10 -10.72 17.18
N ARG A 301 14.73 -11.24 18.36
CA ARG A 301 15.36 -10.86 19.63
C ARG A 301 16.87 -11.13 19.67
N HIS A 302 17.32 -12.21 19.03
CA HIS A 302 18.75 -12.52 18.92
C HIS A 302 19.40 -11.75 17.76
N ALA A 303 18.70 -11.63 16.63
CA ALA A 303 19.15 -10.88 15.47
C ALA A 303 19.40 -9.39 15.77
N ALA A 304 18.51 -8.74 16.53
CA ALA A 304 18.63 -7.34 16.90
C ALA A 304 19.91 -7.03 17.69
N GLN A 305 20.36 -7.96 18.55
CA GLN A 305 21.61 -7.83 19.29
C GLN A 305 22.84 -7.94 18.38
N LEU A 306 22.76 -8.75 17.32
CA LEU A 306 23.84 -8.90 16.34
C LEU A 306 23.90 -7.72 15.37
N VAL A 307 22.75 -7.25 14.87
CA VAL A 307 22.67 -6.07 13.99
C VAL A 307 23.20 -4.84 14.71
N LYS A 308 22.85 -4.65 15.99
CA LYS A 308 23.36 -3.53 16.80
C LYS A 308 24.90 -3.52 16.92
N LYS A 309 25.53 -4.69 17.10
CA LYS A 309 27.00 -4.80 17.13
C LYS A 309 27.65 -4.45 15.78
N VAL A 310 26.98 -4.76 14.66
CA VAL A 310 27.46 -4.39 13.32
C VAL A 310 27.34 -2.89 13.09
N ASP A 311 26.26 -2.26 13.56
CA ASP A 311 26.08 -0.82 13.48
C ASP A 311 27.14 -0.06 14.32
N GLU A 312 27.40 -0.50 15.56
CA GLU A 312 28.44 0.07 16.44
C GLU A 312 29.86 -0.05 15.84
N ALA A 313 30.21 -1.20 15.24
CA ALA A 313 31.50 -1.40 14.57
C ALA A 313 31.64 -0.60 13.26
N SER A 314 30.54 -0.33 12.56
CA SER A 314 30.55 0.49 11.34
C SER A 314 30.76 1.97 11.64
N GLU A 315 30.21 2.49 12.74
CA GLU A 315 30.41 3.89 13.17
C GLU A 315 31.85 4.15 13.62
N GLU A 316 32.49 3.21 14.33
CA GLU A 316 33.91 3.31 14.68
C GLU A 316 34.82 3.35 13.43
N SER A 317 34.45 2.60 12.38
CA SER A 317 35.19 2.59 11.12
C SER A 317 35.01 3.90 10.33
N PHE A 318 33.83 4.52 10.37
CA PHE A 318 33.58 5.83 9.75
C PHE A 318 34.28 6.97 10.53
N LEU A 319 34.32 6.91 11.86
CA LEU A 319 35.05 7.86 12.71
C LEU A 319 36.59 7.72 12.56
N ALA A 320 37.11 6.51 12.36
CA ALA A 320 38.52 6.28 12.07
C ALA A 320 38.94 6.79 10.68
N LEU A 321 38.05 6.71 9.67
CA LEU A 321 38.28 7.30 8.35
C LEU A 321 38.19 8.83 8.37
N ALA A 322 37.29 9.41 9.17
CA ALA A 322 37.17 10.87 9.33
C ALA A 322 38.36 11.49 10.09
N ASN A 323 38.94 10.76 11.07
CA ASN A 323 40.05 11.27 11.87
C ASN A 323 41.45 11.08 11.25
N ASN A 324 41.57 10.29 10.18
CA ASN A 324 42.87 10.00 9.52
C ASN A 324 43.13 10.81 8.23
N ALA A 325 42.38 11.89 7.99
CA ALA A 325 42.62 12.79 6.85
C ALA A 325 43.80 13.77 7.04
N SER A 326 44.59 13.64 8.11
CA SER A 326 45.71 14.56 8.39
C SER A 326 46.96 13.88 8.99
N SER A 327 47.50 12.87 8.32
CA SER A 327 48.93 12.55 8.42
C SER A 327 49.36 11.57 7.32
N THR A 328 50.24 12.05 6.44
CA THR A 328 51.06 11.20 5.57
C THR A 328 52.02 10.37 6.42
N ASP A 329 52.26 9.14 5.96
CA ASP A 329 53.23 8.16 6.48
C ASP A 329 52.83 7.35 7.72
N PHE A 330 51.82 6.49 7.58
CA PHE A 330 51.86 5.15 8.18
C PHE A 330 51.20 4.15 7.24
N SER A 331 51.98 3.18 6.74
CA SER A 331 51.46 1.98 6.08
C SER A 331 50.58 1.24 7.09
N PRO A 332 49.26 1.12 6.90
CA PRO A 332 48.45 0.34 7.80
C PRO A 332 48.76 -1.12 7.50
N LEU A 333 49.34 -1.82 8.47
CA LEU A 333 49.31 -3.28 8.49
C LEU A 333 47.88 -3.73 8.16
N PRO A 334 47.68 -4.64 7.20
CA PRO A 334 46.37 -5.15 6.89
C PRO A 334 45.84 -5.79 8.19
N CYS A 335 44.76 -5.24 8.72
CA CYS A 335 44.00 -5.90 9.77
C CYS A 335 43.65 -7.29 9.24
N VAL A 336 44.32 -8.27 9.84
CA VAL A 336 44.17 -9.70 9.61
C VAL A 336 42.67 -10.01 9.53
N GLY A 337 42.28 -10.61 8.40
CA GLY A 337 40.89 -10.73 7.99
C GLY A 337 39.97 -11.25 9.08
N GLN A 338 38.92 -10.48 9.38
CA GLN A 338 37.65 -11.08 9.77
C GLN A 338 37.17 -11.87 8.55
N GLY A 339 37.52 -13.16 8.55
CA GLY A 339 37.14 -14.09 7.50
C GLY A 339 35.64 -14.07 7.27
N GLU A 340 35.27 -14.21 6.00
CA GLU A 340 33.90 -14.46 5.55
C GLU A 340 33.20 -15.42 6.51
N VAL A 341 32.01 -15.05 7.00
CA VAL A 341 31.24 -15.86 7.94
C VAL A 341 30.74 -17.09 7.18
N ALA A 342 31.57 -18.12 7.12
CA ALA A 342 31.24 -19.44 6.58
C ALA A 342 30.19 -20.09 7.49
N ASN A 343 28.91 -19.65 7.42
CA ASN A 343 27.74 -20.16 8.16
C ASN A 343 26.42 -19.37 7.93
N SER A 344 26.17 -18.74 6.77
CA SER A 344 24.97 -17.90 6.52
C SER A 344 23.98 -18.51 5.50
N PRO A 345 22.67 -18.17 5.56
CA PRO A 345 21.70 -18.59 4.54
C PRO A 345 22.06 -18.08 3.14
N SER A 346 21.79 -18.89 2.11
CA SER A 346 21.91 -18.49 0.71
C SER A 346 20.88 -17.43 0.31
N MET A 347 21.07 -16.73 -0.82
CA MET A 347 20.14 -15.67 -1.27
C MET A 347 18.77 -16.25 -1.60
N GLN A 348 18.77 -17.45 -2.17
CA GLN A 348 17.57 -18.19 -2.48
C GLN A 348 16.81 -18.59 -1.20
N GLU A 349 17.52 -19.03 -0.15
CA GLU A 349 16.92 -19.30 1.16
C GLU A 349 16.39 -18.02 1.82
N CYS A 350 17.08 -16.89 1.67
CA CYS A 350 16.59 -15.59 2.16
C CYS A 350 15.28 -15.20 1.47
N VAL A 351 15.20 -15.31 0.14
CA VAL A 351 13.98 -15.04 -0.64
C VAL A 351 12.83 -15.94 -0.17
N ALA A 352 13.09 -17.24 -0.05
CA ALA A 352 12.10 -18.21 0.40
C ALA A 352 11.61 -17.92 1.84
N ILE A 353 12.52 -17.61 2.77
CA ILE A 353 12.14 -17.23 4.15
C ILE A 353 11.27 -15.98 4.13
N MET A 354 11.62 -14.96 3.34
CA MET A 354 10.85 -13.71 3.27
C MET A 354 9.45 -13.92 2.70
N GLN A 355 9.30 -14.78 1.69
CA GLN A 355 7.99 -15.23 1.18
C GLN A 355 7.22 -16.00 2.27
N ASN A 356 7.91 -16.87 3.01
CA ASN A 356 7.34 -17.67 4.10
C ASN A 356 6.96 -16.85 5.35
N ILE A 357 7.31 -15.57 5.42
CA ILE A 357 6.86 -14.66 6.49
C ILE A 357 6.08 -13.45 5.98
N ALA A 358 5.59 -13.48 4.74
CA ALA A 358 4.87 -12.36 4.13
C ALA A 358 3.66 -11.87 4.94
N PHE A 359 3.00 -12.76 5.70
CA PHE A 359 1.86 -12.45 6.58
C PHE A 359 2.26 -11.80 7.92
N SER A 360 3.55 -11.80 8.27
CA SER A 360 4.05 -11.26 9.54
C SER A 360 4.05 -9.72 9.52
N SER A 361 4.11 -9.10 10.71
CA SER A 361 4.06 -7.64 10.83
C SER A 361 5.18 -6.96 10.00
N PRO A 362 4.93 -5.76 9.44
CA PRO A 362 5.93 -5.04 8.64
C PRO A 362 7.26 -4.81 9.39
N THR A 363 7.20 -4.51 10.69
CA THR A 363 8.38 -4.33 11.55
C THR A 363 9.21 -5.61 11.66
N SER A 364 8.56 -6.76 11.91
CA SER A 364 9.27 -8.04 12.01
C SER A 364 9.89 -8.48 10.69
N ARG A 365 9.23 -8.20 9.56
CA ARG A 365 9.79 -8.45 8.23
C ARG A 365 11.02 -7.58 7.96
N LEU A 366 10.98 -6.31 8.36
CA LEU A 366 12.10 -5.38 8.20
C LEU A 366 13.34 -5.78 9.04
N GLU A 367 13.15 -6.12 10.32
CA GLU A 367 14.25 -6.58 11.18
C GLU A 367 14.87 -7.88 10.63
N MET A 368 14.05 -8.78 10.08
CA MET A 368 14.49 -10.00 9.45
C MET A 368 15.32 -9.73 8.19
N LEU A 369 14.86 -8.81 7.32
CA LEU A 369 15.60 -8.37 6.14
C LEU A 369 16.94 -7.74 6.49
N SER A 370 16.97 -6.88 7.51
CA SER A 370 18.22 -6.26 8.00
C SER A 370 19.23 -7.32 8.45
N TYR A 371 18.77 -8.34 9.19
CA TYR A 371 19.58 -9.48 9.58
C TYR A 371 20.10 -10.26 8.37
N LEU A 372 19.23 -10.64 7.44
CA LEU A 372 19.58 -11.48 6.28
C LEU A 372 20.52 -10.78 5.28
N LEU A 373 20.36 -9.47 5.06
CA LEU A 373 21.10 -8.73 4.04
C LEU A 373 22.44 -8.18 4.57
N ARG A 374 22.52 -7.75 5.85
CA ARG A 374 23.73 -7.10 6.39
C ARG A 374 24.71 -8.04 7.06
N ILE A 375 24.25 -9.18 7.61
CA ILE A 375 25.13 -10.12 8.36
C ILE A 375 25.71 -11.22 7.47
N ARG A 376 25.00 -11.59 6.40
CA ARG A 376 25.41 -12.69 5.51
C ARG A 376 26.77 -12.45 4.84
N LYS A 377 26.91 -11.30 4.18
CA LYS A 377 28.09 -10.86 3.44
C LYS A 377 27.91 -9.37 3.16
N LYS A 378 28.99 -8.58 3.16
CA LYS A 378 28.92 -7.17 2.76
C LYS A 378 28.32 -7.09 1.34
N PRO A 379 27.28 -6.26 1.09
CA PRO A 379 26.69 -6.10 -0.24
C PRO A 379 27.69 -5.85 -1.38
N ALA A 380 28.82 -5.21 -1.06
CA ALA A 380 29.96 -5.01 -1.97
C ALA A 380 30.59 -6.30 -2.56
N HIS A 381 30.29 -7.47 -2.00
CA HIS A 381 30.85 -8.75 -2.43
C HIS A 381 29.79 -9.75 -2.92
N TYR A 382 28.59 -9.27 -3.26
CA TYR A 382 27.56 -10.10 -3.88
C TYR A 382 27.99 -10.55 -5.28
N THR A 383 27.79 -11.84 -5.55
CA THR A 383 28.01 -12.48 -6.84
C THR A 383 26.87 -12.16 -7.81
N ARG A 384 27.08 -12.39 -9.11
CA ARG A 384 26.09 -12.11 -10.16
C ARG A 384 24.73 -12.79 -9.91
N SER A 385 24.74 -14.06 -9.50
CA SER A 385 23.51 -14.82 -9.22
C SER A 385 22.77 -14.29 -7.98
N GLU A 386 23.50 -13.76 -6.99
CA GLU A 386 22.91 -13.13 -5.81
C GLU A 386 22.28 -11.78 -6.15
N LEU A 387 22.89 -11.00 -7.04
CA LEU A 387 22.35 -9.73 -7.51
C LEU A 387 21.03 -9.91 -8.27
N GLN A 388 20.89 -10.97 -9.07
CA GLN A 388 19.64 -11.27 -9.78
C GLN A 388 18.45 -11.54 -8.83
N LEU A 389 18.72 -12.00 -7.61
CA LEU A 389 17.69 -12.29 -6.59
C LEU A 389 17.43 -11.10 -5.66
N LEU A 390 18.30 -10.09 -5.64
CA LEU A 390 18.21 -8.94 -4.76
C LEU A 390 16.95 -8.08 -5.00
N PRO A 391 16.51 -7.79 -6.26
CA PRO A 391 15.27 -7.05 -6.50
C PRO A 391 14.04 -7.66 -5.83
N ALA A 392 13.92 -8.99 -5.77
CA ALA A 392 12.80 -9.66 -5.10
C ALA A 392 12.78 -9.40 -3.57
N LEU A 393 13.96 -9.33 -2.95
CA LEU A 393 14.09 -8.99 -1.53
C LEU A 393 13.81 -7.51 -1.28
N LEU A 394 14.35 -6.62 -2.11
CA LEU A 394 14.11 -5.17 -2.00
C LEU A 394 12.65 -4.81 -2.27
N GLN A 395 11.96 -5.53 -3.16
CA GLN A 395 10.52 -5.38 -3.35
C GLN A 395 9.74 -5.71 -2.05
N THR A 396 10.24 -6.66 -1.26
CA THR A 396 9.65 -6.98 0.05
C THR A 396 9.88 -5.85 1.06
N VAL A 397 11.04 -5.16 0.99
CA VAL A 397 11.39 -3.99 1.82
C VAL A 397 10.52 -2.78 1.45
N SER A 398 10.39 -2.46 0.16
CA SER A 398 9.64 -1.30 -0.31
C SER A 398 8.13 -1.39 0.00
N ASN A 399 7.60 -2.61 0.11
CA ASN A 399 6.23 -2.85 0.59
C ASN A 399 6.04 -2.52 2.09
N VAL A 400 7.10 -2.30 2.86
CA VAL A 400 7.07 -1.88 4.26
C VAL A 400 7.14 -0.35 4.34
N ARG A 401 6.03 0.32 4.70
CA ARG A 401 5.90 1.79 4.74
C ARG A 401 6.63 2.47 5.92
N LEU A 402 7.66 1.85 6.49
CA LEU A 402 8.42 2.38 7.62
C LEU A 402 9.66 3.16 7.12
N PRO A 403 10.04 4.29 7.73
CA PRO A 403 11.20 5.08 7.29
C PRO A 403 12.52 4.29 7.37
N GLU A 404 12.66 3.38 8.34
CA GLU A 404 13.82 2.51 8.51
C GLU A 404 14.01 1.55 7.33
N ALA A 405 12.93 1.17 6.64
CA ALA A 405 12.98 0.34 5.44
C ALA A 405 13.69 1.07 4.30
N ARG A 406 13.39 2.36 4.10
CA ARG A 406 14.03 3.20 3.08
C ARG A 406 15.52 3.42 3.37
N VAL A 407 15.87 3.58 4.65
CA VAL A 407 17.27 3.71 5.08
C VAL A 407 18.05 2.43 4.80
N LEU A 408 17.47 1.27 5.11
CA LEU A 408 18.09 -0.03 4.82
C LEU A 408 18.29 -0.24 3.31
N GLU A 409 17.27 0.04 2.52
CA GLU A 409 17.30 -0.03 1.04
C GLU A 409 18.42 0.85 0.47
N THR A 410 18.51 2.11 0.92
CA THR A 410 19.55 3.05 0.48
C THR A 410 20.96 2.56 0.83
N LYS A 411 21.16 2.03 2.05
CA LYS A 411 22.47 1.50 2.47
C LYS A 411 22.91 0.30 1.63
N ILE A 412 22.00 -0.63 1.35
CA ILE A 412 22.31 -1.83 0.57
C ILE A 412 22.63 -1.44 -0.87
N ILE A 413 21.78 -0.62 -1.49
CA ILE A 413 21.99 -0.18 -2.88
C ILE A 413 23.33 0.53 -3.01
N ALA A 414 23.68 1.48 -2.12
CA ALA A 414 24.95 2.20 -2.11
C ALA A 414 26.20 1.29 -2.16
N GLU A 415 26.14 0.12 -1.54
CA GLU A 415 27.28 -0.80 -1.44
C GLU A 415 27.34 -1.86 -2.56
N VAL A 416 26.26 -2.07 -3.31
CA VAL A 416 26.17 -3.12 -4.35
C VAL A 416 27.05 -2.83 -5.57
N PRO A 417 27.79 -3.82 -6.11
CA PRO A 417 28.54 -3.66 -7.37
C PRO A 417 27.59 -3.58 -8.57
N ILE A 418 27.94 -2.77 -9.57
CA ILE A 418 27.13 -2.58 -10.78
C ILE A 418 27.41 -3.71 -11.79
N PRO A 419 26.39 -4.47 -12.22
CA PRO A 419 26.56 -5.48 -13.26
C PRO A 419 26.53 -4.83 -14.66
N ASP A 420 27.68 -4.37 -15.14
CA ASP A 420 27.80 -3.66 -16.44
C ASP A 420 27.33 -4.48 -17.66
N ASP A 421 27.32 -5.82 -17.57
CA ASP A 421 26.89 -6.73 -18.64
C ASP A 421 25.36 -6.97 -18.68
N ASP A 422 24.59 -6.45 -17.73
CA ASP A 422 23.13 -6.71 -17.62
C ASP A 422 22.35 -5.41 -17.33
N PRO A 423 22.02 -4.62 -18.37
CA PRO A 423 21.40 -3.31 -18.18
C PRO A 423 19.98 -3.38 -17.60
N VAL A 424 19.28 -4.52 -17.76
CA VAL A 424 17.95 -4.71 -17.16
C VAL A 424 18.08 -4.84 -15.64
N LEU A 425 19.04 -5.63 -15.17
CA LEU A 425 19.30 -5.75 -13.73
C LEU A 425 19.77 -4.43 -13.12
N VAL A 426 20.61 -3.66 -13.83
CA VAL A 426 21.01 -2.30 -13.42
C VAL A 426 19.78 -1.39 -13.27
N ALA A 427 18.84 -1.43 -14.22
CA ALA A 427 17.62 -0.63 -14.16
C ALA A 427 16.69 -1.07 -13.01
N GLN A 428 16.54 -2.38 -12.78
CA GLN A 428 15.76 -2.90 -11.65
C GLN A 428 16.35 -2.46 -10.31
N LEU A 429 17.67 -2.53 -10.13
CA LEU A 429 18.34 -2.04 -8.91
C LEU A 429 18.19 -0.51 -8.76
N PHE A 430 18.27 0.23 -9.86
CA PHE A 430 18.08 1.68 -9.86
C PHE A 430 16.69 2.09 -9.33
N SER A 431 15.64 1.30 -9.58
CA SER A 431 14.27 1.59 -9.10
C SER A 431 14.14 1.67 -7.57
N PHE A 432 15.12 1.14 -6.83
CA PHE A 432 15.21 1.16 -5.37
C PHE A 432 16.15 2.28 -4.84
N THR A 433 16.63 3.18 -5.72
CA THR A 433 17.48 4.30 -5.30
C THR A 433 16.65 5.49 -4.83
N ALA A 434 17.01 6.07 -3.68
CA ALA A 434 16.29 7.22 -3.12
C ALA A 434 16.47 8.52 -3.93
N SER A 435 17.57 8.66 -4.69
CA SER A 435 17.71 9.69 -5.73
C SER A 435 18.96 9.49 -6.61
N LYS A 436 18.76 9.52 -7.93
CA LYS A 436 19.74 9.88 -9.00
C LYS A 436 21.17 9.41 -8.79
N GLU A 437 21.39 8.19 -8.31
CA GLU A 437 22.76 7.69 -8.15
C GLU A 437 23.45 7.68 -9.52
N ALA A 438 24.38 8.62 -9.70
CA ALA A 438 25.00 8.90 -10.99
C ALA A 438 25.65 7.64 -11.60
N ARG A 439 26.15 6.73 -10.77
CA ARG A 439 26.80 5.50 -11.22
C ARG A 439 25.87 4.55 -11.99
N TYR A 440 24.61 4.41 -11.56
CA TYR A 440 23.62 3.57 -12.26
C TYR A 440 23.17 4.24 -13.57
N LEU A 441 22.95 5.56 -13.53
CA LEU A 441 22.56 6.33 -14.72
C LEU A 441 23.66 6.38 -15.78
N VAL A 442 24.93 6.51 -15.38
CA VAL A 442 26.07 6.48 -16.31
C VAL A 442 26.14 5.13 -17.03
N CYS A 443 25.93 4.02 -16.32
CA CYS A 443 25.88 2.68 -16.90
C CYS A 443 24.71 2.55 -17.90
N LEU A 444 23.49 2.95 -17.48
CA LEU A 444 22.30 2.87 -18.34
C LEU A 444 22.36 3.79 -19.57
N ASP A 445 22.97 4.96 -19.47
CA ASP A 445 23.18 5.87 -20.60
C ASP A 445 24.24 5.37 -21.60
N ALA A 446 25.18 4.56 -21.14
CA ALA A 446 26.22 3.95 -21.98
C ALA A 446 25.72 2.72 -22.76
N VAL A 447 24.49 2.25 -22.49
CA VAL A 447 23.91 1.08 -23.16
C VAL A 447 23.77 1.34 -24.67
N ALA A 448 24.43 0.48 -25.46
CA ALA A 448 24.29 0.46 -26.90
C ALA A 448 22.90 -0.08 -27.30
N ALA A 449 22.30 0.51 -28.34
CA ALA A 449 21.04 0.00 -28.89
C ALA A 449 21.23 -1.33 -29.65
N GLU A 450 22.45 -1.59 -30.12
CA GLU A 450 22.79 -2.79 -30.87
C GLU A 450 22.73 -4.03 -29.96
N GLY A 451 21.82 -4.97 -30.27
CA GLY A 451 21.63 -6.21 -29.51
C GLY A 451 20.62 -6.11 -28.35
N LEU A 452 20.08 -4.93 -28.05
CA LEU A 452 19.06 -4.77 -27.01
C LEU A 452 17.68 -5.26 -27.51
N THR A 453 17.02 -6.11 -26.73
CA THR A 453 15.66 -6.56 -27.06
C THR A 453 14.62 -5.49 -26.70
N ALA A 454 13.51 -5.40 -27.44
CA ALA A 454 12.43 -4.48 -27.12
C ALA A 454 11.88 -4.66 -25.69
N LYS A 455 11.84 -5.90 -25.18
CA LYS A 455 11.42 -6.19 -23.79
C LYS A 455 12.39 -5.55 -22.80
N ALA A 456 13.70 -5.74 -23.00
CA ALA A 456 14.72 -5.13 -22.16
C ALA A 456 14.66 -3.59 -22.21
N ALA A 457 14.41 -2.99 -23.38
CA ALA A 457 14.23 -1.55 -23.51
C ALA A 457 13.01 -1.04 -22.72
N VAL A 458 11.87 -1.74 -22.78
CA VAL A 458 10.67 -1.40 -21.99
C VAL A 458 10.95 -1.52 -20.48
N ASP A 459 11.63 -2.57 -20.05
CA ASP A 459 11.98 -2.77 -18.64
C ASP A 459 12.90 -1.64 -18.14
N ILE A 460 13.89 -1.23 -18.93
CA ILE A 460 14.79 -0.11 -18.61
C ILE A 460 14.02 1.22 -18.56
N ILE A 461 13.16 1.49 -19.55
CA ILE A 461 12.33 2.71 -19.58
C ILE A 461 11.40 2.75 -18.37
N GLY A 462 10.77 1.64 -18.01
CA GLY A 462 9.84 1.56 -16.88
C GLY A 462 10.51 1.77 -15.54
N CYS A 463 11.74 1.28 -15.36
CA CYS A 463 12.46 1.41 -14.09
C CYS A 463 13.24 2.73 -13.95
N ALA A 464 13.82 3.25 -15.03
CA ALA A 464 14.78 4.37 -14.96
C ALA A 464 14.48 5.54 -15.92
N GLY A 465 13.54 5.39 -16.86
CA GLY A 465 13.40 6.28 -18.00
C GLY A 465 13.19 7.76 -17.67
N VAL A 466 12.54 8.08 -16.54
CA VAL A 466 12.34 9.47 -16.09
C VAL A 466 13.67 10.20 -15.86
N TYR A 467 14.73 9.47 -15.49
CA TYR A 467 16.03 10.01 -15.07
C TYR A 467 17.15 9.87 -16.10
N LEU A 468 16.93 9.09 -17.17
CA LEU A 468 17.93 8.89 -18.23
C LEU A 468 18.19 10.19 -19.01
N ARG A 469 19.35 10.29 -19.68
CA ARG A 469 19.57 11.37 -20.65
C ARG A 469 18.50 11.33 -21.75
N TRP A 470 18.12 12.51 -22.23
CA TRP A 470 17.09 12.67 -23.25
C TRP A 470 17.40 11.83 -24.50
N GLU A 471 18.66 11.84 -24.95
CA GLU A 471 19.10 11.08 -26.12
C GLU A 471 19.01 9.56 -25.90
N THR A 472 19.32 9.09 -24.68
CA THR A 472 19.20 7.68 -24.31
C THR A 472 17.73 7.24 -24.33
N LEU A 473 16.84 8.04 -23.74
CA LEU A 473 15.41 7.75 -23.69
C LEU A 473 14.78 7.71 -25.09
N GLN A 474 15.14 8.65 -25.97
CA GLN A 474 14.72 8.62 -27.37
C GLN A 474 15.21 7.36 -28.10
N ARG A 475 16.49 6.99 -27.89
CA ARG A 475 17.09 5.80 -28.51
C ARG A 475 16.38 4.51 -28.07
N LEU A 476 16.14 4.34 -26.76
CA LEU A 476 15.43 3.19 -26.23
C LEU A 476 13.98 3.14 -26.74
N THR A 477 13.31 4.29 -26.84
CA THR A 477 11.96 4.40 -27.41
C THR A 477 11.95 3.94 -28.87
N ALA A 478 12.94 4.32 -29.67
CA ALA A 478 13.06 3.89 -31.07
C ALA A 478 13.22 2.36 -31.21
N VAL A 479 14.02 1.73 -30.34
CA VAL A 479 14.18 0.25 -30.32
C VAL A 479 12.85 -0.47 -30.07
N VAL A 480 12.00 0.07 -29.21
CA VAL A 480 10.66 -0.48 -28.95
C VAL A 480 9.77 -0.34 -30.20
N LEU A 481 9.72 0.86 -30.79
CA LEU A 481 8.84 1.17 -31.93
C LEU A 481 9.23 0.45 -33.24
N GLU A 482 10.53 0.25 -33.51
CA GLU A 482 10.99 -0.44 -34.73
C GLU A 482 10.57 -1.92 -34.79
N LYS A 483 10.44 -2.59 -33.64
CA LYS A 483 10.00 -3.98 -33.58
C LYS A 483 8.48 -4.11 -33.78
N GLU A 484 7.71 -3.15 -33.28
CA GLU A 484 6.25 -3.10 -33.49
C GLU A 484 5.88 -2.85 -34.96
N ALA A 485 6.67 -2.04 -35.66
CA ALA A 485 6.51 -1.83 -37.11
C ALA A 485 6.80 -3.08 -37.96
N ARG A 486 7.53 -4.07 -37.42
CA ARG A 486 7.87 -5.33 -38.12
C ARG A 486 6.95 -6.51 -37.78
N SER A 487 6.19 -6.43 -36.67
CA SER A 487 5.24 -7.47 -36.28
C SER A 487 3.86 -7.32 -36.94
N THR A 488 3.56 -6.15 -37.50
CA THR A 488 2.41 -5.93 -38.39
C THR A 488 2.81 -6.34 -39.81
N SER A 489 2.05 -7.26 -40.41
CA SER A 489 2.34 -7.92 -41.69
C SER A 489 2.77 -6.96 -42.81
N PRO A 490 3.68 -7.36 -43.72
CA PRO A 490 4.15 -6.52 -44.82
C PRO A 490 3.11 -6.49 -45.95
N SER A 491 1.98 -5.82 -45.74
CA SER A 491 1.04 -5.49 -46.81
C SER A 491 1.10 -4.00 -47.13
N SER A 492 1.93 -3.69 -48.13
CA SER A 492 1.88 -2.53 -49.04
C SER A 492 0.94 -1.36 -48.70
N SER A 493 1.33 -0.49 -47.76
CA SER A 493 1.09 0.97 -47.83
C SER A 493 1.76 1.68 -46.64
N PRO A 494 2.93 2.33 -46.81
CA PRO A 494 3.76 2.77 -45.69
C PRO A 494 3.59 4.25 -45.38
N LEU A 495 2.41 4.72 -44.94
CA LEU A 495 2.30 6.12 -44.47
C LEU A 495 1.19 6.47 -43.46
N ASN A 496 0.28 5.59 -43.03
CA ASN A 496 -0.83 6.00 -42.14
C ASN A 496 -1.38 4.90 -41.20
N SER A 497 -0.59 3.89 -40.80
CA SER A 497 -1.04 2.93 -39.78
C SER A 497 -0.81 3.53 -38.38
N ARG A 498 -1.89 3.98 -37.73
CA ARG A 498 -1.85 4.34 -36.30
C ARG A 498 -1.49 3.11 -35.47
N LEU A 499 -0.68 3.31 -34.43
CA LEU A 499 -0.24 2.27 -33.50
C LEU A 499 -1.33 1.96 -32.47
N ALA A 500 -1.59 0.69 -32.20
CA ALA A 500 -2.49 0.30 -31.11
C ALA A 500 -1.82 0.57 -29.75
N LEU A 501 -2.59 1.04 -28.76
CA LEU A 501 -2.10 1.28 -27.40
C LEU A 501 -1.90 -0.05 -26.67
N ASN A 502 -0.64 -0.45 -26.50
CA ASN A 502 -0.22 -1.62 -25.74
C ASN A 502 0.57 -1.21 -24.48
N GLY A 503 0.91 -2.19 -23.63
CA GLY A 503 1.64 -1.91 -22.38
C GLY A 503 3.03 -1.28 -22.56
N ALA A 504 3.70 -1.54 -23.69
CA ALA A 504 4.99 -0.92 -23.99
C ALA A 504 4.83 0.58 -24.29
N MET A 505 3.85 0.94 -25.11
CA MET A 505 3.53 2.32 -25.44
C MET A 505 3.01 3.08 -24.20
N GLU A 506 2.19 2.45 -23.36
CA GLU A 506 1.75 3.04 -22.09
C GLU A 506 2.91 3.35 -21.15
N CYS A 507 3.87 2.43 -21.03
CA CYS A 507 5.09 2.63 -20.24
C CYS A 507 5.87 3.85 -20.75
N ILE A 508 6.08 3.93 -22.07
CA ILE A 508 6.77 5.06 -22.72
C ILE A 508 6.04 6.39 -22.45
N LEU A 509 4.73 6.45 -22.72
CA LEU A 509 3.94 7.67 -22.53
C LEU A 509 3.90 8.11 -21.07
N THR A 510 3.71 7.17 -20.14
CA THR A 510 3.71 7.45 -18.70
C THR A 510 5.04 8.03 -18.24
N THR A 511 6.16 7.48 -18.73
CA THR A 511 7.51 7.95 -18.42
C THR A 511 7.73 9.38 -18.93
N PHE A 512 7.36 9.69 -20.19
CA PHE A 512 7.50 11.03 -20.73
C PHE A 512 6.63 12.06 -20.01
N VAL A 513 5.38 11.72 -19.71
CA VAL A 513 4.44 12.61 -19.01
C VAL A 513 4.92 12.89 -17.59
N THR A 514 5.41 11.87 -16.89
CA THR A 514 5.97 12.03 -15.53
C THR A 514 7.21 12.93 -15.55
N ARG A 515 8.12 12.74 -16.51
CA ARG A 515 9.29 13.62 -16.69
C ARG A 515 8.89 15.06 -17.02
N LEU A 516 7.87 15.25 -17.86
CA LEU A 516 7.39 16.58 -18.24
C LEU A 516 6.78 17.34 -17.05
N ALA A 517 6.09 16.63 -16.14
CA ALA A 517 5.53 17.20 -14.92
C ALA A 517 6.63 17.68 -13.94
N ASP A 518 7.76 16.98 -13.88
CA ASP A 518 8.88 17.29 -12.98
C ASP A 518 9.83 18.38 -13.51
N LEU A 519 9.82 18.65 -14.83
CA LEU A 519 10.72 19.64 -15.45
C LEU A 519 10.18 21.07 -15.37
N THR A 520 11.01 22.00 -14.88
CA THR A 520 10.77 23.44 -15.01
C THR A 520 10.97 23.90 -16.47
N LEU A 521 10.51 25.11 -16.82
CA LEU A 521 10.61 25.68 -18.16
C LEU A 521 12.05 25.59 -18.70
N SER A 522 12.28 24.76 -19.71
CA SER A 522 13.60 24.47 -20.29
C SER A 522 13.48 24.09 -21.78
N ALA A 523 14.55 24.25 -22.55
CA ALA A 523 14.58 23.81 -23.95
C ALA A 523 14.36 22.29 -24.11
N GLU A 524 14.75 21.51 -23.09
CA GLU A 524 14.50 20.08 -23.03
C GLU A 524 13.00 19.77 -22.87
N ARG A 525 12.28 20.57 -22.05
CA ARG A 525 10.83 20.47 -21.90
C ARG A 525 10.10 20.65 -23.23
N ASP A 526 10.50 21.63 -24.04
CA ASP A 526 9.90 21.89 -25.36
C ASP A 526 10.19 20.75 -26.35
N ALA A 527 11.40 20.19 -26.32
CA ALA A 527 11.77 19.03 -27.13
C ALA A 527 10.98 17.78 -26.74
N ILE A 528 10.86 17.49 -25.43
CA ILE A 528 10.04 16.39 -24.90
C ILE A 528 8.57 16.58 -25.28
N HIS A 529 8.03 17.79 -25.09
CA HIS A 529 6.64 18.10 -25.42
C HIS A 529 6.35 17.89 -26.91
N THR A 530 7.25 18.34 -27.79
CA THR A 530 7.12 18.15 -29.24
C THR A 530 7.17 16.67 -29.63
N TYR A 531 8.12 15.92 -29.08
CA TYR A 531 8.26 14.49 -29.36
C TYR A 531 7.08 13.67 -28.81
N LEU A 532 6.62 13.97 -27.58
CA LEU A 532 5.45 13.36 -26.98
C LEU A 532 4.19 13.65 -27.81
N GLY A 533 4.04 14.87 -28.33
CA GLY A 533 2.95 15.21 -29.26
C GLY A 533 2.93 14.31 -30.50
N GLN A 534 4.09 14.09 -31.13
CA GLN A 534 4.20 13.17 -32.27
C GLN A 534 3.86 11.72 -31.90
N LEU A 535 4.23 11.26 -30.71
CA LEU A 535 3.88 9.93 -30.21
C LEU A 535 2.37 9.81 -29.95
N VAL A 536 1.76 10.79 -29.32
CA VAL A 536 0.32 10.82 -29.02
C VAL A 536 -0.52 10.83 -30.29
N GLU A 537 -0.10 11.55 -31.33
CA GLU A 537 -0.77 11.58 -32.64
C GLU A 537 -0.70 10.23 -33.39
N ARG A 538 0.34 9.44 -33.14
CA ARG A 538 0.53 8.12 -33.77
C ARG A 538 -0.34 7.03 -33.15
N VAL A 539 -0.87 7.22 -31.95
CA VAL A 539 -1.67 6.21 -31.24
C VAL A 539 -3.12 6.22 -31.72
N ASP A 540 -3.69 5.05 -31.99
CA ASP A 540 -5.11 4.86 -32.23
C ASP A 540 -5.89 4.74 -30.92
N TRP A 541 -6.19 5.88 -30.30
CA TRP A 541 -6.91 5.93 -29.02
C TRP A 541 -8.34 5.39 -29.08
N ALA A 542 -8.99 5.44 -30.24
CA ALA A 542 -10.37 4.99 -30.42
C ALA A 542 -10.45 3.50 -30.81
N GLY A 543 -9.49 3.01 -31.60
CA GLY A 543 -9.42 1.60 -32.01
C GLY A 543 -8.74 0.67 -31.01
N SER A 544 -8.14 1.20 -29.94
CA SER A 544 -7.47 0.40 -28.92
C SER A 544 -8.47 -0.31 -28.01
N THR A 545 -8.35 -1.63 -27.89
CA THR A 545 -9.21 -2.43 -27.01
C THR A 545 -8.96 -2.11 -25.53
N PRO A 546 -10.00 -2.08 -24.68
CA PRO A 546 -9.82 -1.91 -23.25
C PRO A 546 -9.06 -3.11 -22.66
N PRO A 547 -8.18 -2.90 -21.66
CA PRO A 547 -7.44 -3.97 -21.04
C PRO A 547 -8.37 -4.90 -20.23
N GLU A 548 -8.00 -6.18 -20.12
CA GLU A 548 -8.82 -7.19 -19.45
C GLU A 548 -8.90 -6.99 -17.93
N SER A 549 -7.85 -6.43 -17.32
CA SER A 549 -7.77 -6.18 -15.87
C SER A 549 -8.24 -4.78 -15.49
N ALA A 550 -9.02 -4.69 -14.41
CA ALA A 550 -9.46 -3.43 -13.80
C ALA A 550 -8.29 -2.53 -13.39
N LYS A 551 -7.18 -3.12 -12.93
CA LYS A 551 -5.96 -2.39 -12.55
C LYS A 551 -5.35 -1.66 -13.74
N LEU A 552 -5.19 -2.36 -14.86
CA LEU A 552 -4.64 -1.79 -16.09
C LEU A 552 -5.58 -0.73 -16.69
N ALA A 553 -6.90 -0.93 -16.57
CA ALA A 553 -7.88 0.09 -16.99
C ALA A 553 -7.73 1.38 -16.17
N LEU A 554 -7.52 1.27 -14.86
CA LEU A 554 -7.28 2.40 -13.96
C LEU A 554 -5.94 3.12 -14.27
N GLU A 555 -4.88 2.37 -14.58
CA GLU A 555 -3.59 2.95 -15.00
C GLU A 555 -3.73 3.72 -16.32
N ARG A 556 -4.44 3.15 -17.31
CA ARG A 556 -4.66 3.78 -18.61
C ARG A 556 -5.54 5.04 -18.52
N ILE A 557 -6.62 5.04 -17.73
CA ILE A 557 -7.45 6.24 -17.57
C ILE A 557 -6.68 7.36 -16.84
N THR A 558 -5.82 7.00 -15.89
CA THR A 558 -4.93 7.95 -15.20
C THR A 558 -3.90 8.54 -16.17
N LEU A 559 -3.35 7.73 -17.09
CA LEU A 559 -2.47 8.22 -18.16
C LEU A 559 -3.17 9.25 -19.05
N LEU A 560 -4.41 8.98 -19.49
CA LEU A 560 -5.20 9.93 -20.29
C LEU A 560 -5.42 11.25 -19.56
N LYS A 561 -5.70 11.20 -18.26
CA LYS A 561 -5.85 12.39 -17.43
C LYS A 561 -4.55 13.20 -17.34
N LYS A 562 -3.43 12.54 -17.03
CA LYS A 562 -2.12 13.20 -16.99
C LYS A 562 -1.70 13.81 -18.33
N LEU A 563 -1.99 13.13 -19.45
CA LEU A 563 -1.77 13.69 -20.80
C LEU A 563 -2.57 14.99 -21.00
N SER A 564 -3.85 15.00 -20.59
CA SER A 564 -4.68 16.20 -20.66
C SER A 564 -4.16 17.33 -19.78
N ASP A 565 -3.64 17.03 -18.59
CA ASP A 565 -3.06 18.03 -17.68
C ASP A 565 -1.76 18.63 -18.24
N CYS A 566 -1.04 17.87 -19.06
CA CYS A 566 0.10 18.35 -19.84
C CYS A 566 -0.28 19.08 -21.14
N GLY A 567 -1.58 19.26 -21.44
CA GLY A 567 -2.05 19.98 -22.63
C GLY A 567 -2.33 19.10 -23.86
N PHE A 568 -2.21 17.76 -23.75
CA PHE A 568 -2.51 16.83 -24.83
C PHE A 568 -3.96 16.34 -24.74
N HIS A 569 -4.85 16.92 -25.55
CA HIS A 569 -6.27 16.57 -25.54
C HIS A 569 -6.58 15.36 -26.44
N VAL A 570 -6.61 14.16 -25.84
CA VAL A 570 -7.02 12.92 -26.52
C VAL A 570 -8.55 12.87 -26.66
N ARG A 571 -9.06 12.94 -27.89
CA ARG A 571 -10.51 12.85 -28.18
C ARG A 571 -10.93 11.40 -28.41
N ALA A 572 -11.15 10.66 -27.32
CA ALA A 572 -11.63 9.27 -27.36
C ALA A 572 -12.70 9.00 -26.27
N PRO A 573 -13.90 9.60 -26.38
CA PRO A 573 -14.88 9.55 -25.31
C PRO A 573 -15.47 8.14 -25.08
N ASP A 574 -15.58 7.31 -26.12
CA ASP A 574 -16.02 5.91 -25.98
C ASP A 574 -14.99 5.06 -25.23
N ALA A 575 -13.70 5.27 -25.52
CA ALA A 575 -12.61 4.60 -24.82
C ALA A 575 -12.55 5.02 -23.34
N VAL A 576 -12.72 6.32 -23.04
CA VAL A 576 -12.76 6.81 -21.65
C VAL A 576 -13.93 6.19 -20.87
N MET A 577 -15.11 6.08 -21.49
CA MET A 577 -16.26 5.41 -20.87
C MET A 577 -15.97 3.93 -20.58
N ALA A 578 -15.49 3.18 -21.58
CA ALA A 578 -15.17 1.77 -21.41
C ALA A 578 -14.09 1.52 -20.35
N LEU A 579 -13.05 2.37 -20.30
CA LEU A 579 -12.01 2.29 -19.28
C LEU A 579 -12.51 2.66 -17.89
N GLY A 580 -13.35 3.69 -17.78
CA GLY A 580 -13.95 4.09 -16.51
C GLY A 580 -14.84 3.00 -15.94
N GLU A 581 -15.71 2.40 -16.76
CA GLU A 581 -16.55 1.27 -16.36
C GLU A 581 -15.70 0.07 -15.94
N LYS A 582 -14.67 -0.28 -16.73
CA LYS A 582 -13.80 -1.42 -16.44
C LYS A 582 -12.93 -1.22 -15.19
N ALA A 583 -12.48 0.00 -14.94
CA ALA A 583 -11.70 0.35 -13.74
C ALA A 583 -12.55 0.24 -12.45
N LEU A 584 -13.87 0.36 -12.56
CA LEU A 584 -14.84 0.22 -11.47
C LEU A 584 -15.28 -1.24 -11.23
N ASP A 585 -14.51 -2.23 -11.71
CA ASP A 585 -14.66 -3.63 -11.30
C ASP A 585 -14.00 -3.87 -9.92
N LEU A 586 -14.41 -4.91 -9.19
CA LEU A 586 -13.94 -5.21 -7.82
C LEU A 586 -12.46 -5.66 -7.74
N GLU A 587 -11.75 -5.79 -8.86
CA GLU A 587 -10.43 -6.43 -8.97
C GLU A 587 -9.25 -5.45 -9.17
N SER A 588 -9.44 -4.14 -8.94
CA SER A 588 -8.43 -3.12 -9.26
C SER A 588 -7.12 -3.22 -8.45
N GLY A 589 -7.12 -3.93 -7.31
CA GLY A 589 -5.95 -4.05 -6.42
C GLY A 589 -5.56 -2.75 -5.69
N SER A 590 -6.28 -1.64 -5.93
CA SER A 590 -6.18 -0.36 -5.22
C SER A 590 -7.36 -0.17 -4.26
N SER A 591 -7.27 0.80 -3.35
CA SER A 591 -8.41 1.09 -2.46
C SER A 591 -9.59 1.62 -3.28
N MET A 592 -10.81 1.34 -2.82
CA MET A 592 -12.04 1.81 -3.46
C MET A 592 -12.09 3.35 -3.57
N ILE A 593 -11.52 4.06 -2.59
CA ILE A 593 -11.44 5.53 -2.61
C ILE A 593 -10.50 6.02 -3.71
N ASN A 594 -9.30 5.45 -3.81
CA ASN A 594 -8.34 5.85 -4.84
C ASN A 594 -8.89 5.56 -6.24
N THR A 595 -9.53 4.40 -6.41
CA THR A 595 -10.19 4.05 -7.69
C THR A 595 -11.24 5.10 -8.05
N LEU A 596 -12.12 5.45 -7.11
CA LEU A 596 -13.14 6.47 -7.34
C LEU A 596 -12.51 7.84 -7.66
N GLN A 597 -11.50 8.29 -6.91
CA GLN A 597 -10.84 9.58 -7.15
C GLN A 597 -10.24 9.68 -8.55
N CYS A 598 -9.50 8.66 -9.00
CA CYS A 598 -8.95 8.65 -10.36
C CYS A 598 -10.04 8.72 -11.44
N VAL A 599 -11.18 8.05 -11.23
CA VAL A 599 -12.31 8.11 -12.16
C VAL A 599 -13.04 9.46 -12.09
N ILE A 600 -13.13 10.11 -10.91
CA ILE A 600 -13.65 11.48 -10.77
C ILE A 600 -12.83 12.45 -11.60
N GLU A 601 -11.51 12.39 -11.48
CA GLU A 601 -10.59 13.26 -12.23
C GLU A 601 -10.72 13.07 -13.75
N ALA A 602 -11.02 11.85 -14.19
CA ALA A 602 -11.23 11.52 -15.59
C ALA A 602 -12.56 12.05 -16.17
N LEU A 603 -13.54 12.47 -15.35
CA LEU A 603 -14.81 13.03 -15.85
C LEU A 603 -14.59 14.26 -16.73
N SER A 604 -13.52 15.03 -16.50
CA SER A 604 -13.19 16.21 -17.32
C SER A 604 -12.82 15.85 -18.76
N LEU A 605 -12.43 14.59 -19.03
CA LEU A 605 -12.08 14.10 -20.36
C LEU A 605 -13.31 13.87 -21.25
N LEU A 606 -14.49 13.72 -20.66
CA LEU A 606 -15.76 13.58 -21.37
C LEU A 606 -16.36 14.96 -21.62
N SER A 607 -16.66 15.34 -22.86
CA SER A 607 -17.32 16.62 -23.16
C SER A 607 -18.84 16.58 -22.96
N GLU A 608 -19.46 15.41 -23.12
CA GLU A 608 -20.91 15.23 -23.06
C GLU A 608 -21.41 15.04 -21.63
N VAL A 609 -22.43 15.83 -21.24
CA VAL A 609 -23.03 15.78 -19.90
C VAL A 609 -23.70 14.43 -19.62
N GLU A 610 -24.33 13.82 -20.63
CA GLU A 610 -24.98 12.51 -20.52
C GLU A 610 -23.99 11.41 -20.20
N ARG A 611 -22.84 11.36 -20.89
CA ARG A 611 -21.78 10.37 -20.61
C ARG A 611 -21.17 10.54 -19.22
N ARG A 612 -20.94 11.78 -18.79
CA ARG A 612 -20.49 12.06 -17.40
C ARG A 612 -21.51 11.54 -16.40
N ARG A 613 -22.80 11.74 -16.67
CA ARG A 613 -23.89 11.23 -15.83
C ARG A 613 -23.89 9.71 -15.76
N ASP A 614 -23.73 9.02 -16.89
CA ASP A 614 -23.69 7.55 -16.94
C ASP A 614 -22.49 6.99 -16.15
N LEU A 615 -21.31 7.59 -16.28
CA LEU A 615 -20.14 7.18 -15.51
C LEU A 615 -20.35 7.41 -14.00
N VAL A 616 -20.96 8.53 -13.60
CA VAL A 616 -21.33 8.79 -12.19
C VAL A 616 -22.30 7.72 -11.67
N VAL A 617 -23.25 7.25 -12.49
CA VAL A 617 -24.12 6.11 -12.13
C VAL A 617 -23.30 4.85 -11.88
N CYS A 618 -22.32 4.55 -12.73
CA CYS A 618 -21.41 3.41 -12.54
C CYS A 618 -20.59 3.54 -11.24
N MET A 619 -20.09 4.73 -10.92
CA MET A 619 -19.37 5.00 -9.66
C MET A 619 -20.24 4.79 -8.42
N ILE A 620 -21.51 5.20 -8.48
CA ILE A 620 -22.48 4.98 -7.38
C ILE A 620 -22.74 3.48 -7.19
N ARG A 621 -22.86 2.71 -8.29
CA ARG A 621 -23.00 1.25 -8.21
C ARG A 621 -21.77 0.59 -7.59
N TYR A 622 -20.57 0.97 -8.01
CA TYR A 622 -19.31 0.46 -7.46
C TYR A 622 -19.14 0.78 -5.97
N ASN A 623 -19.53 1.98 -5.53
CA ASN A 623 -19.50 2.36 -4.13
C ASN A 623 -20.40 1.48 -3.24
N GLY A 624 -21.48 0.95 -3.81
CA GLY A 624 -22.53 0.23 -3.10
C GLY A 624 -23.48 1.14 -2.33
N THR A 625 -24.60 0.56 -1.87
CA THR A 625 -25.73 1.29 -1.25
C THR A 625 -26.19 0.69 0.08
N ARG A 626 -25.47 -0.32 0.61
CA ARG A 626 -25.99 -1.19 1.69
C ARG A 626 -25.36 -0.97 3.07
N SER A 627 -24.19 -0.36 3.16
CA SER A 627 -23.46 -0.18 4.42
C SER A 627 -23.28 1.29 4.79
N THR A 628 -23.15 1.57 6.08
CA THR A 628 -22.78 2.90 6.58
C THR A 628 -21.46 3.40 5.98
N SER A 629 -20.48 2.52 5.74
CA SER A 629 -19.24 2.89 5.02
C SER A 629 -19.51 3.39 3.59
N SER A 630 -20.43 2.77 2.85
CA SER A 630 -20.82 3.23 1.51
C SER A 630 -21.52 4.58 1.55
N ALA A 631 -22.39 4.83 2.54
CA ALA A 631 -23.03 6.15 2.69
C ALA A 631 -22.01 7.25 3.00
N ILE A 632 -21.06 6.97 3.90
CA ILE A 632 -20.00 7.90 4.28
C ILE A 632 -19.13 8.25 3.06
N ARG A 633 -18.65 7.24 2.32
CA ARG A 633 -17.83 7.45 1.11
C ARG A 633 -18.61 8.17 0.01
N PHE A 634 -19.89 7.86 -0.14
CA PHE A 634 -20.78 8.55 -1.08
C PHE A 634 -20.88 10.05 -0.73
N VAL A 635 -21.16 10.41 0.52
CA VAL A 635 -21.25 11.82 0.95
C VAL A 635 -19.92 12.56 0.75
N ALA A 636 -18.81 11.90 1.06
CA ALA A 636 -17.48 12.46 0.89
C ALA A 636 -17.13 12.80 -0.56
N LEU A 637 -17.38 11.88 -1.50
CA LEU A 637 -16.81 11.93 -2.85
C LEU A 637 -17.85 12.10 -3.97
N LEU A 638 -18.98 11.41 -3.86
CA LEU A 638 -19.92 11.24 -4.98
C LEU A 638 -21.18 12.11 -4.88
N ALA A 639 -21.58 12.54 -3.68
CA ALA A 639 -22.76 13.37 -3.49
C ALA A 639 -22.71 14.70 -4.29
N PRO A 640 -21.60 15.46 -4.33
CA PRO A 640 -21.52 16.67 -5.15
C PRO A 640 -21.68 16.38 -6.64
N LEU A 641 -21.08 15.30 -7.13
CA LEU A 641 -21.16 14.88 -8.54
C LEU A 641 -22.57 14.40 -8.89
N ALA A 642 -23.20 13.64 -7.99
CA ALA A 642 -24.56 13.16 -8.14
C ALA A 642 -25.54 14.35 -8.25
N VAL A 643 -25.38 15.38 -7.42
CA VAL A 643 -26.17 16.61 -7.53
C VAL A 643 -25.89 17.34 -8.85
N ALA A 644 -24.62 17.56 -9.20
CA ALA A 644 -24.24 18.28 -10.41
C ALA A 644 -24.76 17.63 -11.70
N HIS A 645 -24.82 16.29 -11.73
CA HIS A 645 -25.29 15.51 -12.89
C HIS A 645 -26.75 15.04 -12.78
N GLY A 646 -27.48 15.45 -11.74
CA GLY A 646 -28.90 15.09 -11.55
C GLY A 646 -29.12 13.58 -11.37
N VAL A 647 -28.18 12.88 -10.73
CA VAL A 647 -28.28 11.45 -10.40
C VAL A 647 -28.80 11.30 -8.98
N CYS A 648 -29.91 10.59 -8.82
CA CYS A 648 -30.48 10.28 -7.51
C CYS A 648 -30.64 8.78 -7.36
N ASN A 649 -30.25 8.26 -6.19
CA ASN A 649 -30.40 6.86 -5.80
C ASN A 649 -31.18 6.79 -4.49
N SER A 650 -32.38 6.21 -4.54
CA SER A 650 -33.31 6.15 -3.41
C SER A 650 -32.82 5.28 -2.25
N GLU A 651 -32.04 4.22 -2.53
CA GLU A 651 -31.45 3.37 -1.49
C GLU A 651 -30.44 4.16 -0.64
N LEU A 652 -29.59 4.99 -1.28
CA LEU A 652 -28.66 5.87 -0.59
C LEU A 652 -29.38 6.95 0.22
N VAL A 653 -30.46 7.53 -0.32
CA VAL A 653 -31.31 8.48 0.42
C VAL A 653 -31.88 7.82 1.68
N GLN A 654 -32.46 6.62 1.56
CA GLN A 654 -32.98 5.88 2.70
C GLN A 654 -31.90 5.52 3.73
N LEU A 655 -30.70 5.18 3.26
CA LEU A 655 -29.57 4.86 4.13
C LEU A 655 -29.09 6.11 4.89
N LEU A 656 -28.99 7.26 4.22
CA LEU A 656 -28.66 8.54 4.85
C LEU A 656 -29.71 8.90 5.90
N LEU A 657 -31.00 8.79 5.60
CA LEU A 657 -32.08 9.07 6.54
C LEU A 657 -32.07 8.17 7.79
N LYS A 658 -31.43 6.99 7.73
CA LYS A 658 -31.24 6.10 8.89
C LYS A 658 -30.06 6.50 9.76
N MET A 659 -29.15 7.36 9.28
CA MET A 659 -27.98 7.78 10.04
C MET A 659 -28.37 8.77 11.14
N GLN A 660 -28.10 8.42 12.39
CA GLN A 660 -28.39 9.27 13.55
C GLN A 660 -27.39 10.43 13.71
N THR A 661 -26.20 10.30 13.12
CA THR A 661 -25.13 11.31 13.18
C THR A 661 -24.39 11.37 11.85
N LEU A 662 -23.98 12.57 11.44
CA LEU A 662 -23.03 12.81 10.34
C LEU A 662 -21.67 13.28 10.85
N ASN A 663 -21.43 13.21 12.16
CA ASN A 663 -20.17 13.66 12.73
C ASN A 663 -19.04 12.69 12.33
N PRO A 664 -18.08 13.11 11.48
CA PRO A 664 -17.03 12.23 10.99
C PRO A 664 -16.17 11.67 12.13
N PHE A 665 -16.04 12.40 13.25
CA PHE A 665 -15.28 11.99 14.42
C PHE A 665 -15.96 10.88 15.25
N LYS A 666 -17.30 10.78 15.19
CA LYS A 666 -18.07 9.76 15.93
C LYS A 666 -18.32 8.49 15.13
N LEU A 667 -18.18 8.54 13.81
CA LEU A 667 -18.48 7.42 12.91
C LEU A 667 -17.43 6.29 12.93
N ARG A 668 -16.42 6.34 13.84
CA ARG A 668 -15.39 5.32 14.12
C ARG A 668 -15.04 4.43 12.91
N GLN A 669 -14.47 5.05 11.89
CA GLN A 669 -13.64 4.41 10.86
C GLN A 669 -12.37 5.24 10.85
N GLY A 670 -11.31 4.76 11.51
CA GLY A 670 -10.08 5.53 11.70
C GLY A 670 -9.53 5.95 10.34
N TYR A 671 -9.63 7.24 10.02
CA TYR A 671 -9.34 7.82 8.71
C TYR A 671 -10.14 7.14 7.59
N ILE A 672 -11.20 7.79 7.09
CA ILE A 672 -11.69 7.48 5.74
C ILE A 672 -10.48 7.69 4.82
N GLU A 673 -9.81 6.59 4.46
CA GLU A 673 -8.50 6.55 3.81
C GLU A 673 -8.48 7.52 2.61
N GLY A 674 -7.89 8.70 2.77
CA GLY A 674 -7.76 9.68 1.69
C GLY A 674 -8.74 10.86 1.69
N LEU A 675 -9.55 11.08 2.75
CA LEU A 675 -10.00 12.44 3.02
C LEU A 675 -8.75 13.20 3.48
N LEU A 676 -8.13 13.95 2.57
CA LEU A 676 -7.13 14.97 2.90
C LEU A 676 -7.65 15.73 4.12
N SER A 677 -6.79 16.05 5.08
CA SER A 677 -7.12 16.80 6.27
C SER A 677 -7.56 18.23 5.88
N VAL A 678 -8.74 18.36 5.31
CA VAL A 678 -9.35 19.64 4.99
C VAL A 678 -9.91 20.14 6.31
N GLU A 679 -9.51 21.35 6.67
CA GLU A 679 -9.72 22.04 7.95
C GLU A 679 -11.21 22.19 8.35
N ASP A 680 -12.17 21.69 7.54
CA ASP A 680 -13.61 21.82 7.73
C ASP A 680 -14.44 20.56 7.35
N ALA A 681 -13.93 19.36 7.64
CA ALA A 681 -14.52 18.10 7.19
C ALA A 681 -15.99 17.88 7.62
N PHE A 682 -16.39 18.29 8.83
CA PHE A 682 -17.76 18.09 9.31
C PHE A 682 -18.75 19.02 8.57
N THR A 683 -18.41 20.29 8.36
CA THR A 683 -19.27 21.21 7.60
C THR A 683 -19.45 20.73 6.18
N VAL A 684 -18.38 20.32 5.50
CA VAL A 684 -18.43 19.77 4.13
C VAL A 684 -19.34 18.54 4.07
N PHE A 685 -19.22 17.62 5.03
CA PHE A 685 -20.08 16.43 5.10
C PHE A 685 -21.57 16.79 5.22
N VAL A 686 -21.90 17.73 6.10
CA VAL A 686 -23.30 18.18 6.28
C VAL A 686 -23.81 18.86 5.02
N ILE A 687 -23.01 19.75 4.42
CA ILE A 687 -23.36 20.45 3.17
C ILE A 687 -23.66 19.44 2.05
N HIS A 688 -22.75 18.50 1.80
CA HIS A 688 -22.91 17.49 0.75
C HIS A 688 -24.15 16.63 0.98
N ALA A 689 -24.36 16.14 2.21
CA ALA A 689 -25.50 15.29 2.54
C ALA A 689 -26.84 16.04 2.40
N VAL A 690 -26.94 17.24 2.98
CA VAL A 690 -28.18 18.04 2.92
C VAL A 690 -28.48 18.45 1.49
N ASN A 691 -27.49 18.90 0.72
CA ASN A 691 -27.70 19.31 -0.66
C ASN A 691 -28.16 18.13 -1.55
N TYR A 692 -27.61 16.94 -1.33
CA TYR A 692 -28.07 15.73 -2.02
C TYR A 692 -29.51 15.35 -1.66
N LEU A 693 -29.88 15.38 -0.37
CA LEU A 693 -31.26 15.12 0.05
C LEU A 693 -32.24 16.13 -0.53
N LEU A 694 -31.87 17.42 -0.60
CA LEU A 694 -32.72 18.45 -1.20
C LEU A 694 -32.84 18.34 -2.72
N ALA A 695 -31.91 17.65 -3.38
CA ALA A 695 -31.96 17.36 -4.80
C ALA A 695 -32.74 16.08 -5.13
N SER A 696 -33.01 15.23 -4.14
CA SER A 696 -33.69 13.96 -4.34
C SER A 696 -35.21 14.10 -4.51
N GLU A 697 -35.84 13.11 -5.13
CA GLU A 697 -37.30 13.09 -5.30
C GLU A 697 -38.03 12.96 -3.95
N GLU A 698 -37.41 12.27 -2.99
CA GLU A 698 -37.94 12.09 -1.64
C GLU A 698 -38.11 13.40 -0.88
N TRP A 699 -37.39 14.47 -1.25
CA TRP A 699 -37.65 15.80 -0.70
C TRP A 699 -39.09 16.26 -0.98
N ARG A 700 -39.65 15.88 -2.13
CA ARG A 700 -41.02 16.24 -2.53
C ARG A 700 -42.08 15.34 -1.88
N THR A 701 -41.74 14.10 -1.54
CA THR A 701 -42.71 13.11 -1.03
C THR A 701 -42.62 12.90 0.49
N SER A 702 -41.46 13.14 1.10
CA SER A 702 -41.11 12.76 2.48
C SER A 702 -40.40 13.90 3.22
N THR A 703 -40.80 15.15 2.95
CA THR A 703 -40.16 16.38 3.44
C THR A 703 -39.95 16.39 4.96
N ASP A 704 -40.92 15.90 5.74
CA ASP A 704 -40.86 15.93 7.20
C ASP A 704 -39.76 15.02 7.76
N ARG A 705 -39.58 13.81 7.20
CA ARG A 705 -38.51 12.89 7.60
C ARG A 705 -37.12 13.46 7.32
N ILE A 706 -36.95 14.10 6.17
CA ILE A 706 -35.71 14.78 5.81
C ILE A 706 -35.45 15.93 6.78
N ARG A 707 -36.47 16.74 7.08
CA ARG A 707 -36.35 17.86 8.04
C ARG A 707 -35.94 17.36 9.42
N GLU A 708 -36.52 16.27 9.92
CA GLU A 708 -36.16 15.66 11.20
C GLU A 708 -34.70 15.21 11.23
N ALA A 709 -34.25 14.46 10.22
CA ALA A 709 -32.86 14.00 10.11
C ALA A 709 -31.86 15.16 10.06
N VAL A 710 -32.11 16.16 9.19
CA VAL A 710 -31.25 17.35 9.08
C VAL A 710 -31.24 18.16 10.37
N THR A 711 -32.37 18.25 11.09
CA THR A 711 -32.44 18.95 12.38
C THR A 711 -31.53 18.28 13.42
N LEU A 712 -31.53 16.94 13.49
CA LEU A 712 -30.65 16.19 14.41
C LEU A 712 -29.18 16.42 14.09
N TRP A 713 -28.80 16.32 12.81
CA TRP A 713 -27.41 16.55 12.38
C TRP A 713 -26.96 17.99 12.62
N LEU A 714 -27.85 18.96 12.38
CA LEU A 714 -27.58 20.36 12.64
C LEU A 714 -27.34 20.62 14.13
N GLN A 715 -28.18 20.08 15.01
CA GLN A 715 -28.01 20.27 16.45
C GLN A 715 -26.62 19.80 16.88
N GLU A 716 -26.22 18.61 16.46
CA GLU A 716 -24.89 18.08 16.76
C GLU A 716 -23.76 18.96 16.20
N TYR A 717 -23.88 19.39 14.94
CA TYR A 717 -22.92 20.26 14.28
C TYR A 717 -22.74 21.61 14.99
N LEU A 718 -23.83 22.26 15.38
CA LEU A 718 -23.76 23.55 16.09
C LEU A 718 -23.11 23.43 17.47
N HIS A 719 -23.35 22.33 18.20
CA HIS A 719 -22.64 22.07 19.45
C HIS A 719 -21.13 21.94 19.22
N HIS A 720 -20.73 21.25 18.15
CA HIS A 720 -19.32 21.14 17.77
C HIS A 720 -18.70 22.49 17.43
N LEU A 721 -19.37 23.31 16.61
CA LEU A 721 -18.90 24.67 16.30
C LEU A 721 -18.71 25.53 17.55
N MET A 722 -19.69 25.52 18.46
CA MET A 722 -19.58 26.28 19.70
C MET A 722 -18.41 25.81 20.57
N GLN A 723 -18.10 24.51 20.56
CA GLN A 723 -16.92 23.98 21.25
C GLN A 723 -15.62 24.47 20.60
N LEU A 724 -15.52 24.46 19.27
CA LEU A 724 -14.35 24.99 18.54
C LEU A 724 -14.15 26.48 18.82
N SER A 725 -15.20 27.30 18.71
CA SER A 725 -15.14 28.73 19.03
C SER A 725 -14.69 28.98 20.47
N ARG A 726 -15.15 28.17 21.44
CA ARG A 726 -14.69 28.28 22.85
C ARG A 726 -13.22 27.94 22.99
N LYS A 727 -12.73 26.90 22.32
CA LYS A 727 -11.30 26.52 22.33
C LYS A 727 -10.44 27.62 21.71
N GLN A 728 -10.87 28.22 20.60
CA GLN A 728 -10.15 29.32 19.96
C GLN A 728 -10.09 30.57 20.85
N LYS A 729 -11.21 30.95 21.49
CA LYS A 729 -11.26 32.05 22.47
C LYS A 729 -10.33 31.79 23.66
N MET A 730 -10.26 30.56 24.16
CA MET A 730 -9.32 30.18 25.22
C MET A 730 -7.87 30.25 24.76
N ALA A 731 -7.55 29.76 23.56
CA ALA A 731 -6.22 29.85 22.98
C ALA A 731 -5.76 31.30 22.77
N SER A 732 -6.64 32.20 22.30
CA SER A 732 -6.33 33.63 22.14
C SER A 732 -6.12 34.33 23.49
N ILE A 733 -6.87 33.95 24.54
CA ILE A 733 -6.68 34.50 25.89
C ILE A 733 -5.34 34.03 26.48
N THR A 734 -4.95 32.77 26.23
CA THR A 734 -3.69 32.20 26.73
C THR A 734 -2.49 32.84 26.03
N ALA A 735 -2.54 33.00 24.70
CA ALA A 735 -1.52 33.70 23.91
C ALA A 735 -1.38 35.20 24.29
N HIS A 736 -2.45 35.84 24.77
CA HIS A 736 -2.40 37.22 25.23
C HIS A 736 -1.85 37.36 26.66
N ASN A 737 -1.94 36.30 27.47
CA ASN A 737 -1.41 36.25 28.85
C ASN A 737 0.06 35.80 28.93
N ASP A 738 0.59 35.07 27.95
CA ASP A 738 2.02 34.69 27.89
C ASP A 738 2.97 35.88 27.65
N GLY A 739 2.44 37.08 27.40
CA GLY A 739 3.18 38.34 27.46
C GLY A 739 3.46 38.87 28.88
N LYS A 740 2.92 38.23 29.92
CA LYS A 740 3.17 38.56 31.34
C LYS A 740 3.29 37.30 32.20
N GLY A 741 4.53 36.81 32.30
CA GLY A 741 5.15 36.22 33.50
C GLY A 741 4.37 35.23 34.38
N GLU A 742 4.81 33.96 34.30
CA GLU A 742 4.93 32.93 35.34
C GLU A 742 3.70 32.14 35.87
N ALA A 743 3.75 30.83 35.57
CA ALA A 743 3.75 29.67 36.49
C ALA A 743 2.57 28.66 36.45
N SER A 744 2.89 27.51 35.83
CA SER A 744 2.53 26.10 36.11
C SER A 744 1.11 25.53 35.86
N PRO A 745 1.00 24.29 35.31
CA PRO A 745 -0.26 23.62 35.01
C PRO A 745 -0.69 22.64 36.12
N PRO A 746 -2.00 22.32 36.28
CA PRO A 746 -2.42 21.12 36.98
C PRO A 746 -2.73 19.98 36.00
N HIS A 747 -2.23 18.79 36.31
CA HIS A 747 -2.63 17.52 35.71
C HIS A 747 -4.07 17.13 36.08
N GLY A 748 -4.79 16.55 35.13
CA GLY A 748 -6.10 15.92 35.32
C GLY A 748 -6.52 15.15 34.06
N GLU A 749 -6.63 13.83 34.21
CA GLU A 749 -6.77 12.76 33.23
C GLU A 749 -7.97 12.83 32.27
N GLY A 750 -7.79 12.25 31.06
CA GLY A 750 -8.85 11.53 30.36
C GLY A 750 -9.17 11.98 28.93
N GLY A 751 -8.52 11.34 27.94
CA GLY A 751 -9.07 11.26 26.57
C GLY A 751 -8.04 11.33 25.46
N ASP A 752 -7.55 10.16 25.04
CA ASP A 752 -6.93 9.96 23.73
C ASP A 752 -7.85 10.51 22.61
N LEU A 753 -7.38 11.53 21.88
CA LEU A 753 -7.56 11.68 20.44
C LEU A 753 -6.66 12.84 19.98
N GLU A 754 -5.77 12.57 19.04
CA GLU A 754 -4.86 13.51 18.40
C GLU A 754 -5.54 14.86 18.09
N ALA A 755 -5.12 15.92 18.79
CA ALA A 755 -5.58 17.28 18.55
C ALA A 755 -4.90 17.83 17.29
N THR A 756 -5.40 17.44 16.12
CA THR A 756 -5.25 18.26 14.91
C THR A 756 -6.03 19.56 15.15
N VAL A 757 -5.33 20.70 15.15
CA VAL A 757 -5.92 22.04 15.29
C VAL A 757 -6.87 22.23 14.10
N THR A 758 -8.16 22.00 14.32
CA THR A 758 -9.20 22.22 13.31
C THR A 758 -9.58 23.70 13.37
N GLU A 759 -9.33 24.45 12.30
CA GLU A 759 -9.76 25.85 12.21
C GLU A 759 -11.29 25.95 12.19
N VAL A 760 -11.79 27.07 12.70
CA VAL A 760 -13.23 27.35 12.72
C VAL A 760 -13.68 27.71 11.30
N PRO A 761 -14.83 27.18 10.79
CA PRO A 761 -15.27 27.48 9.43
C PRO A 761 -15.48 28.98 9.21
N GLY A 762 -15.03 29.43 8.04
CA GLY A 762 -15.20 30.80 7.57
C GLY A 762 -16.66 31.16 7.30
N PRO A 763 -16.98 32.48 7.19
CA PRO A 763 -18.35 32.97 7.05
C PRO A 763 -19.03 32.48 5.76
N GLU A 764 -18.28 32.28 4.67
CA GLU A 764 -18.81 31.79 3.38
C GLU A 764 -19.31 30.34 3.47
N ARG A 765 -18.59 29.46 4.18
CA ARG A 765 -19.00 28.06 4.37
C ARG A 765 -20.23 27.93 5.24
N LEU A 766 -20.33 28.76 6.28
CA LEU A 766 -21.54 28.83 7.10
C LEU A 766 -22.73 29.41 6.33
N GLU A 767 -22.50 30.34 5.40
CA GLU A 767 -23.55 30.89 4.54
C GLU A 767 -24.13 29.83 3.58
N GLU A 768 -23.27 28.98 3.02
CA GLU A 768 -23.69 27.83 2.21
C GLU A 768 -24.58 26.88 3.04
N LEU A 769 -24.15 26.55 4.27
CA LEU A 769 -24.94 25.73 5.17
C LEU A 769 -26.28 26.40 5.54
N PHE A 770 -26.28 27.68 5.92
CA PHE A 770 -27.50 28.41 6.27
C PHE A 770 -28.49 28.47 5.12
N SER A 771 -28.00 28.66 3.89
CA SER A 771 -28.82 28.59 2.69
C SER A 771 -29.49 27.21 2.55
N LEU A 772 -28.75 26.13 2.79
CA LEU A 772 -29.28 24.77 2.78
C LEU A 772 -30.31 24.52 3.90
N LEU A 773 -30.07 25.00 5.11
CA LEU A 773 -31.00 24.86 6.23
C LEU A 773 -32.31 25.62 5.99
N LEU A 774 -32.23 26.82 5.41
CA LEU A 774 -33.40 27.59 5.00
C LEU A 774 -34.20 26.82 3.94
N ARG A 775 -33.53 26.26 2.92
CA ARG A 775 -34.17 25.39 1.91
C ARG A 775 -34.82 24.16 2.53
N ALA A 776 -34.18 23.53 3.51
CA ALA A 776 -34.72 22.38 4.25
C ALA A 776 -35.84 22.75 5.24
N GLY A 777 -36.08 24.05 5.46
CA GLY A 777 -37.06 24.53 6.44
C GLY A 777 -36.69 24.20 7.89
N VAL A 778 -35.40 24.03 8.17
CA VAL A 778 -34.87 23.74 9.51
C VAL A 778 -34.70 25.04 10.28
N LYS A 779 -35.12 25.03 11.56
CA LYS A 779 -34.97 26.19 12.45
C LYS A 779 -33.60 26.16 13.12
N LEU A 780 -32.98 27.33 13.25
CA LEU A 780 -31.76 27.47 14.03
C LEU A 780 -32.14 27.50 15.52
N PRO A 781 -31.48 26.73 16.40
CA PRO A 781 -31.76 26.73 17.83
C PRO A 781 -31.36 28.05 18.52
N ASP A 782 -32.16 28.50 19.49
CA ASP A 782 -31.95 29.75 20.22
C ASP A 782 -30.60 29.80 20.96
N TYR A 783 -30.08 28.64 21.41
CA TYR A 783 -28.79 28.57 22.10
C TYR A 783 -27.60 29.02 21.24
N PHE A 784 -27.75 29.00 19.91
CA PHE A 784 -26.70 29.42 18.97
C PHE A 784 -26.73 30.94 18.70
N ALA A 785 -27.75 31.66 19.16
CA ALA A 785 -27.93 33.09 18.88
C ALA A 785 -26.73 33.94 19.31
N SER A 786 -26.10 33.62 20.45
CA SER A 786 -24.93 34.36 20.95
C SER A 786 -23.69 34.19 20.05
N GLU A 787 -23.47 33.00 19.52
CA GLU A 787 -22.37 32.70 18.60
C GLU A 787 -22.63 33.33 17.23
N LEU A 788 -23.86 33.28 16.72
CA LEU A 788 -24.26 33.97 15.49
C LEU A 788 -24.08 35.49 15.62
N THR A 789 -24.45 36.07 16.76
CA THR A 789 -24.29 37.50 17.04
C THR A 789 -22.80 37.90 16.99
N ALA A 790 -21.92 37.10 17.60
CA ALA A 790 -20.48 37.37 17.57
C ALA A 790 -19.94 37.36 16.14
N ARG A 791 -20.27 36.33 15.35
CA ARG A 791 -19.79 36.19 13.97
C ARG A 791 -20.29 37.28 13.04
N VAL A 792 -21.56 37.69 13.18
CA VAL A 792 -22.11 38.79 12.36
C VAL A 792 -21.42 40.11 12.69
N ARG A 793 -21.15 40.38 13.97
CA ARG A 793 -20.33 41.55 14.36
C ARG A 793 -18.92 41.48 13.80
N ASP A 794 -18.29 40.30 13.80
CA ASP A 794 -16.97 40.13 13.19
C ASP A 794 -17.00 40.44 11.68
N ILE A 795 -18.03 40.01 10.95
CA ILE A 795 -18.24 40.34 9.53
C ILE A 795 -18.42 41.86 9.33
N GLU A 796 -19.24 42.48 10.18
CA GLU A 796 -19.51 43.93 10.11
C GLU A 796 -18.28 44.77 10.49
N THR A 797 -17.34 44.22 11.29
CA THR A 797 -16.15 44.93 11.81
C THR A 797 -14.83 44.65 11.06
N ALA A 798 -14.71 43.54 10.32
CA ALA A 798 -13.49 43.14 9.61
C ALA A 798 -12.99 44.11 8.50
N GLY A 799 -13.77 45.17 8.19
CA GLY A 799 -13.52 46.10 7.08
C GLY A 799 -12.79 47.41 7.41
N ALA A 800 -12.06 47.54 8.52
CA ALA A 800 -11.35 48.79 8.83
C ALA A 800 -9.80 48.68 8.76
N PRO A 801 -9.18 48.59 7.57
CA PRO A 801 -7.79 49.01 7.41
C PRO A 801 -7.73 50.53 7.28
N ALA A 802 -6.77 51.14 7.96
CA ALA A 802 -6.52 52.58 7.91
C ALA A 802 -6.11 53.01 6.49
N GLY A 803 -6.96 53.80 5.85
CA GLY A 803 -6.60 54.62 4.68
C GLY A 803 -6.97 54.03 3.33
N GLU A 804 -8.23 54.21 2.91
CA GLU A 804 -8.63 54.66 1.56
C GLU A 804 -10.16 54.90 1.53
N GLY A 805 -10.59 55.83 0.66
CA GLY A 805 -11.82 56.61 0.82
C GLY A 805 -13.19 55.88 0.83
N ARG A 806 -14.12 56.48 1.59
CA ARG A 806 -15.60 56.30 1.57
C ARG A 806 -16.14 54.85 1.55
N GLY A 807 -16.32 54.30 2.76
CA GLY A 807 -17.62 53.78 3.23
C GLY A 807 -18.26 52.60 2.51
N ARG A 808 -17.64 51.42 2.49
CA ARG A 808 -18.37 50.16 2.29
C ARG A 808 -18.71 49.54 3.65
N LEU A 809 -19.93 49.77 4.14
CA LEU A 809 -20.53 48.92 5.18
C LEU A 809 -20.47 47.46 4.68
N HIS A 810 -19.80 46.57 5.41
CA HIS A 810 -19.84 45.14 5.11
C HIS A 810 -21.14 44.60 5.68
N PHE A 811 -22.12 44.38 4.80
CA PHE A 811 -23.42 43.85 5.18
C PHE A 811 -23.34 42.37 5.56
N PRO A 812 -24.21 41.88 6.45
CA PRO A 812 -24.30 40.46 6.77
C PRO A 812 -24.67 39.65 5.53
N LEU A 813 -24.07 38.46 5.42
CA LEU A 813 -24.41 37.50 4.36
C LEU A 813 -25.91 37.09 4.44
N PRO A 814 -26.57 36.75 3.32
CA PRO A 814 -28.03 36.64 3.28
C PRO A 814 -28.69 35.62 4.22
N GLY A 815 -28.13 34.42 4.34
CA GLY A 815 -28.56 33.38 5.27
C GLY A 815 -28.35 33.81 6.71
N HIS A 816 -27.21 34.45 7.01
CA HIS A 816 -26.93 35.04 8.32
C HIS A 816 -27.97 36.12 8.67
N PHE A 817 -28.25 37.03 7.75
CA PHE A 817 -29.29 38.07 7.90
C PHE A 817 -30.66 37.45 8.22
N VAL A 818 -31.09 36.44 7.45
CA VAL A 818 -32.39 35.80 7.67
C VAL A 818 -32.46 35.13 9.05
N PHE A 819 -31.40 34.46 9.51
CA PHE A 819 -31.39 33.83 10.83
C PHE A 819 -31.30 34.86 11.97
N CYS A 820 -30.55 35.95 11.81
CA CYS A 820 -30.58 37.08 12.75
C CYS A 820 -31.99 37.64 12.89
N CYS A 821 -32.66 37.87 11.75
CA CYS A 821 -34.05 38.33 11.73
C CYS A 821 -35.04 37.36 12.37
N LYS A 822 -34.81 36.04 12.29
CA LYS A 822 -35.68 35.01 12.88
C LYS A 822 -35.45 34.84 14.39
N LEU A 823 -34.25 35.14 14.87
CA LEU A 823 -33.85 35.03 16.28
C LEU A 823 -33.89 36.39 17.00
N ASP A 824 -34.44 37.42 16.36
CA ASP A 824 -34.50 38.79 16.88
C ASP A 824 -33.14 39.35 17.34
N ILE A 825 -32.07 39.00 16.62
CA ILE A 825 -30.70 39.49 16.86
C ILE A 825 -30.56 40.88 16.24
N ALA A 826 -30.14 41.86 17.05
CA ALA A 826 -29.82 43.20 16.58
C ALA A 826 -28.55 43.21 15.72
N MET A 827 -28.62 43.87 14.57
CA MET A 827 -27.51 44.07 13.63
C MET A 827 -27.09 45.53 13.63
N ASP A 828 -25.80 45.80 13.40
CA ASP A 828 -25.27 47.17 13.38
C ASP A 828 -25.53 47.86 12.02
N SER A 829 -25.71 47.07 10.96
CA SER A 829 -26.09 47.54 9.62
C SER A 829 -27.48 48.21 9.60
N PRO A 830 -27.62 49.46 9.09
CA PRO A 830 -28.92 50.11 8.96
C PRO A 830 -29.78 49.42 7.89
N PHE A 831 -31.08 49.25 8.18
CA PHE A 831 -32.06 48.79 7.19
C PHE A 831 -32.23 49.84 6.07
N SER A 832 -31.48 49.67 4.98
CA SER A 832 -31.41 50.59 3.85
C SER A 832 -31.75 49.90 2.51
N MET A 833 -31.97 50.70 1.47
CA MET A 833 -32.14 50.17 0.11
C MET A 833 -30.85 49.53 -0.42
N GLU A 834 -29.68 49.98 0.04
CA GLU A 834 -28.38 49.42 -0.33
C GLU A 834 -28.20 48.01 0.26
N LEU A 835 -28.63 47.80 1.50
CA LEU A 835 -28.66 46.46 2.13
C LEU A 835 -29.61 45.53 1.35
N LEU A 836 -30.80 46.02 0.97
CA LEU A 836 -31.75 45.23 0.19
C LEU A 836 -31.17 44.81 -1.17
N GLU A 837 -30.52 45.74 -1.88
CA GLU A 837 -29.88 45.45 -3.16
C GLU A 837 -28.73 44.45 -3.00
N TYR A 838 -27.89 44.60 -1.97
CA TYR A 838 -26.83 43.65 -1.64
C TYR A 838 -27.38 42.24 -1.35
N LEU A 839 -28.37 42.12 -0.45
CA LEU A 839 -28.95 40.83 -0.08
C LEU A 839 -29.61 40.14 -1.26
N LEU A 840 -30.34 40.90 -2.09
CA LEU A 840 -31.01 40.34 -3.26
C LEU A 840 -30.05 39.96 -4.37
N THR A 841 -28.90 40.63 -4.52
CA THR A 841 -27.90 40.29 -5.55
C THR A 841 -27.03 39.09 -5.14
N THR A 842 -26.70 38.95 -3.86
CA THR A 842 -25.76 37.95 -3.35
C THR A 842 -26.40 36.65 -2.86
N CYS A 843 -27.69 36.65 -2.48
CA CYS A 843 -28.31 35.44 -1.92
C CYS A 843 -28.47 34.31 -2.94
N ASP A 844 -28.44 33.07 -2.49
CA ASP A 844 -28.89 31.94 -3.31
C ASP A 844 -30.35 32.17 -3.76
N CYS A 845 -30.60 32.10 -5.08
CA CYS A 845 -31.91 32.33 -5.68
C CYS A 845 -33.01 31.49 -5.02
N ARG A 846 -32.68 30.29 -4.52
CA ARG A 846 -33.61 29.35 -3.89
C ARG A 846 -34.09 29.79 -2.50
N ILE A 847 -33.35 30.67 -1.82
CA ILE A 847 -33.75 31.25 -0.52
C ILE A 847 -34.29 32.68 -0.62
N LEU A 848 -34.41 33.22 -1.83
CA LEU A 848 -34.80 34.61 -2.08
C LEU A 848 -36.07 35.03 -1.32
N HIS A 849 -37.09 34.19 -1.30
CA HIS A 849 -38.34 34.47 -0.58
C HIS A 849 -38.13 34.64 0.94
N PHE A 850 -37.19 33.92 1.55
CA PHE A 850 -36.84 34.09 2.96
C PHE A 850 -36.17 35.43 3.20
N VAL A 851 -35.24 35.82 2.33
CA VAL A 851 -34.53 37.12 2.41
C VAL A 851 -35.52 38.27 2.29
N ILE A 852 -36.40 38.22 1.27
CA ILE A 852 -37.44 39.23 1.06
C ILE A 852 -38.38 39.30 2.27
N THR A 853 -38.85 38.15 2.76
CA THR A 853 -39.79 38.12 3.89
C THR A 853 -39.14 38.66 5.16
N ALA A 854 -37.90 38.25 5.46
CA ALA A 854 -37.14 38.74 6.61
C ALA A 854 -36.95 40.26 6.54
N PHE A 855 -36.56 40.77 5.37
CA PHE A 855 -36.40 42.21 5.17
C PHE A 855 -37.72 42.96 5.35
N LEU A 856 -38.83 42.49 4.76
CA LEU A 856 -40.14 43.14 4.88
C LEU A 856 -40.68 43.12 6.33
N VAL A 857 -40.44 42.04 7.07
CA VAL A 857 -40.85 41.92 8.47
C VAL A 857 -40.11 42.93 9.36
N HIS A 858 -38.82 43.11 9.13
CA HIS A 858 -37.97 44.02 9.92
C HIS A 858 -38.05 45.48 9.48
N ALA A 859 -38.09 45.75 8.18
CA ALA A 859 -38.25 47.10 7.62
C ALA A 859 -39.66 47.68 7.79
N LYS A 860 -40.59 46.91 8.40
CA LYS A 860 -41.99 47.27 8.60
C LYS A 860 -42.10 48.70 9.13
N ALA A 861 -42.80 49.55 8.38
CA ALA A 861 -43.03 50.93 8.79
C ALA A 861 -43.81 50.99 10.12
N THR A 862 -43.35 51.81 11.05
CA THR A 862 -43.98 52.00 12.37
C THR A 862 -44.96 53.17 12.37
N SER A 863 -45.75 53.31 11.29
CA SER A 863 -46.78 54.33 11.19
C SER A 863 -48.02 53.96 12.02
N ARG A 864 -48.56 54.95 12.74
CA ARG A 864 -49.86 54.84 13.43
C ARG A 864 -51.04 54.91 12.44
N ASP A 865 -50.85 55.56 11.30
CA ASP A 865 -51.86 55.65 10.24
C ASP A 865 -51.78 54.40 9.35
N PRO A 866 -52.87 53.59 9.29
CA PRO A 866 -52.88 52.35 8.55
C PRO A 866 -52.87 52.55 7.01
N HIS A 867 -53.30 53.71 6.49
CA HIS A 867 -53.23 54.03 5.06
C HIS A 867 -51.80 54.36 4.62
N ILE A 868 -51.11 55.20 5.39
CA ILE A 868 -49.68 55.52 5.16
C ILE A 868 -48.83 54.26 5.33
N LEU A 869 -49.16 53.41 6.32
CA LEU A 869 -48.52 52.11 6.52
C LEU A 869 -48.65 51.20 5.29
N LEU A 870 -49.86 51.05 4.74
CA LEU A 870 -50.10 50.22 3.56
C LEU A 870 -49.35 50.76 2.33
N LEU A 871 -49.38 52.07 2.10
CA LEU A 871 -48.68 52.71 0.97
C LEU A 871 -47.16 52.53 1.08
N ALA A 872 -46.59 52.68 2.27
CA ALA A 872 -45.16 52.47 2.51
C ALA A 872 -44.76 51.00 2.24
N ASN A 873 -45.54 50.04 2.73
CA ASN A 873 -45.30 48.62 2.49
C ASN A 873 -45.44 48.25 0.99
N LEU A 874 -46.40 48.82 0.28
CA LEU A 874 -46.57 48.62 -1.17
C LEU A 874 -45.39 49.18 -1.97
N ARG A 875 -44.89 50.37 -1.61
CA ARG A 875 -43.68 50.95 -2.24
C ARG A 875 -42.46 50.08 -1.99
N LEU A 876 -42.29 49.56 -0.78
CA LEU A 876 -41.18 48.68 -0.44
C LEU A 876 -41.22 47.38 -1.27
N VAL A 877 -42.39 46.73 -1.31
CA VAL A 877 -42.62 45.53 -2.13
C VAL A 877 -42.37 45.80 -3.61
N PHE A 878 -42.83 46.94 -4.14
CA PHE A 878 -42.59 47.31 -5.54
C PHE A 878 -41.09 47.41 -5.85
N GLN A 879 -40.30 48.04 -4.97
CA GLN A 879 -38.85 48.14 -5.16
C GLN A 879 -38.17 46.77 -5.06
N THR A 880 -38.57 45.93 -4.10
CA THR A 880 -38.07 44.55 -3.98
C THR A 880 -38.32 43.74 -5.26
N LEU A 881 -39.55 43.78 -5.80
CA LEU A 881 -39.90 43.09 -7.04
C LEU A 881 -39.13 43.64 -8.24
N LYS A 882 -38.91 44.96 -8.31
CA LYS A 882 -38.12 45.59 -9.36
C LYS A 882 -36.65 45.13 -9.34
N LEU A 883 -36.04 45.06 -8.16
CA LEU A 883 -34.69 44.54 -7.99
C LEU A 883 -34.61 43.05 -8.33
N PHE A 884 -35.62 42.27 -7.93
CA PHE A 884 -35.69 40.85 -8.28
C PHE A 884 -35.78 40.64 -9.79
N LEU A 885 -36.63 41.38 -10.50
CA LEU A 885 -36.74 41.31 -11.96
C LEU A 885 -35.40 41.64 -12.63
N ARG A 886 -34.72 42.72 -12.21
CA ARG A 886 -33.38 43.06 -12.73
C ARG A 886 -32.36 41.95 -12.53
N ARG A 887 -32.42 41.24 -11.39
CA ARG A 887 -31.55 40.09 -11.14
C ARG A 887 -31.85 38.92 -12.09
N LEU A 888 -33.13 38.63 -12.33
CA LEU A 888 -33.51 37.60 -13.30
C LEU A 888 -33.01 37.94 -14.70
N ASP A 889 -33.13 39.20 -15.11
CA ASP A 889 -32.62 39.67 -16.40
C ASP A 889 -31.09 39.55 -16.49
N ALA A 890 -30.37 39.87 -15.39
CA ALA A 890 -28.91 39.77 -15.33
C ALA A 890 -28.37 38.33 -15.36
N LEU A 891 -29.16 37.35 -14.91
CA LEU A 891 -28.75 35.94 -14.92
C LEU A 891 -28.74 35.34 -16.33
N GLY A 892 -29.54 35.85 -17.28
CA GLY A 892 -29.52 35.42 -18.68
C GLY A 892 -29.54 33.89 -18.86
N ASP A 893 -28.50 33.37 -19.50
CA ASP A 893 -28.34 31.94 -19.80
C ASP A 893 -28.04 31.08 -18.55
N ASP A 894 -27.55 31.67 -17.46
CA ASP A 894 -27.27 31.00 -16.18
C ASP A 894 -28.53 30.80 -15.31
N LEU A 895 -29.70 31.18 -15.80
CA LEU A 895 -30.94 31.08 -15.05
C LEU A 895 -31.33 29.62 -14.74
N LEU A 896 -30.96 28.65 -15.59
CA LEU A 896 -31.23 27.24 -15.30
C LEU A 896 -30.32 26.69 -14.20
N THR A 897 -29.04 27.07 -14.20
CA THR A 897 -28.05 26.61 -13.21
C THR A 897 -28.29 27.27 -11.85
N ALA A 898 -28.62 28.56 -11.82
CA ALA A 898 -28.84 29.32 -10.59
C ALA A 898 -30.06 28.84 -9.77
N PHE A 899 -31.05 28.22 -10.41
CA PHE A 899 -32.26 27.73 -9.74
C PHE A 899 -32.26 26.22 -9.47
N PHE A 900 -31.40 25.45 -10.16
CA PHE A 900 -31.31 24.00 -10.01
C PHE A 900 -31.11 23.56 -8.54
N PRO A 901 -31.76 22.48 -8.06
CA PRO A 901 -32.67 21.56 -8.76
C PRO A 901 -34.13 22.07 -8.82
N SER A 902 -34.41 23.27 -8.34
CA SER A 902 -35.74 23.89 -8.43
C SER A 902 -35.92 24.57 -9.79
N SER A 903 -37.16 24.70 -10.26
CA SER A 903 -37.44 25.49 -11.45
C SER A 903 -37.59 26.97 -11.07
N ALA A 904 -37.10 27.88 -11.93
CA ALA A 904 -37.28 29.31 -11.73
C ALA A 904 -38.76 29.70 -11.53
N PRO A 905 -39.74 29.17 -12.29
CA PRO A 905 -41.16 29.44 -12.05
C PRO A 905 -41.64 29.06 -10.64
N SER A 906 -41.14 27.95 -10.08
CA SER A 906 -41.52 27.50 -8.73
C SER A 906 -41.04 28.46 -7.65
N VAL A 907 -39.78 28.90 -7.74
CA VAL A 907 -39.19 29.84 -6.78
C VAL A 907 -39.83 31.22 -6.89
N VAL A 908 -40.09 31.69 -8.12
CA VAL A 908 -40.81 32.95 -8.37
C VAL A 908 -42.22 32.89 -7.80
N ALA A 909 -42.98 31.82 -8.08
CA ALA A 909 -44.35 31.66 -7.58
C ALA A 909 -44.39 31.66 -6.04
N ASN A 910 -43.46 30.95 -5.39
CA ASN A 910 -43.34 30.98 -3.94
C ASN A 910 -43.01 32.38 -3.42
N SER A 911 -42.04 33.06 -4.02
CA SER A 911 -41.65 34.43 -3.63
C SER A 911 -42.84 35.40 -3.72
N VAL A 912 -43.59 35.38 -4.82
CA VAL A 912 -44.80 36.19 -5.00
C VAL A 912 -45.87 35.83 -3.96
N ARG A 913 -46.12 34.53 -3.73
CA ARG A 913 -47.06 34.06 -2.71
C ARG A 913 -46.73 34.60 -1.32
N PHE A 914 -45.46 34.61 -0.92
CA PHE A 914 -45.04 35.13 0.38
C PHE A 914 -45.18 36.65 0.47
N ILE A 915 -44.80 37.39 -0.59
CA ILE A 915 -44.96 38.84 -0.67
C ILE A 915 -46.44 39.24 -0.56
N VAL A 916 -47.31 38.58 -1.35
CA VAL A 916 -48.76 38.80 -1.29
C VAL A 916 -49.30 38.43 0.09
N GLY A 917 -48.83 37.32 0.66
CA GLY A 917 -49.16 36.91 2.02
C GLY A 917 -48.79 37.96 3.08
N PHE A 918 -47.61 38.58 2.97
CA PHE A 918 -47.18 39.65 3.88
C PHE A 918 -48.10 40.87 3.83
N LEU A 919 -48.49 41.30 2.61
CA LEU A 919 -49.39 42.44 2.44
C LEU A 919 -50.81 42.13 2.95
N THR A 920 -51.31 40.92 2.68
CA THR A 920 -52.71 40.54 2.88
C THR A 920 -53.02 39.94 4.25
N LYS A 921 -52.05 39.34 4.96
CA LYS A 921 -52.30 38.72 6.28
C LYS A 921 -52.18 39.70 7.45
N GLN A 922 -51.67 40.90 7.23
CA GLN A 922 -51.59 41.92 8.28
C GLN A 922 -52.97 42.49 8.56
N GLU A 923 -53.48 42.29 9.77
CA GLU A 923 -54.82 42.72 10.18
C GLU A 923 -55.08 44.21 9.92
N ARG A 924 -54.08 45.08 10.16
CA ARG A 924 -54.17 46.53 9.89
C ARG A 924 -54.31 46.84 8.40
N ASN A 925 -53.60 46.13 7.54
CA ASN A 925 -53.70 46.27 6.09
C ASN A 925 -55.05 45.71 5.59
N GLN A 926 -55.53 44.60 6.17
CA GLN A 926 -56.84 44.04 5.85
C GLN A 926 -57.98 45.01 6.17
N ARG A 927 -57.91 45.74 7.29
CA ARG A 927 -58.92 46.74 7.67
C ARG A 927 -58.99 47.87 6.64
N VAL A 928 -57.83 48.35 6.16
CA VAL A 928 -57.76 49.39 5.11
C VAL A 928 -58.23 48.86 3.75
N LEU A 929 -57.81 47.66 3.36
CA LEU A 929 -58.25 47.04 2.11
C LEU A 929 -59.77 46.80 2.11
N LYS A 930 -60.35 46.45 3.27
CA LYS A 930 -61.81 46.32 3.43
C LYS A 930 -62.50 47.69 3.40
N SER A 931 -61.94 48.75 4.00
CA SER A 931 -62.55 50.08 3.96
C SER A 931 -62.52 50.69 2.55
N LEU A 932 -61.44 50.48 1.80
CA LEU A 932 -61.34 50.88 0.39
C LEU A 932 -62.34 50.13 -0.49
N ARG A 933 -62.56 48.83 -0.22
CA ARG A 933 -63.56 48.03 -0.95
C ARG A 933 -65.01 48.46 -0.61
N GLY A 934 -65.27 48.89 0.63
CA GLY A 934 -66.57 49.43 1.06
C GLY A 934 -66.86 50.86 0.56
N ALA A 935 -65.82 51.66 0.32
CA ALA A 935 -65.94 52.98 -0.30
C ALA A 935 -66.32 52.89 -1.79
N HIS A 936 -65.79 51.90 -2.52
CA HIS A 936 -66.18 51.67 -3.92
C HIS A 936 -67.63 51.16 -4.07
N SER A 937 -68.13 50.33 -3.15
CA SER A 937 -69.53 49.89 -3.19
C SER A 937 -70.54 51.00 -2.87
N THR A 938 -70.12 52.06 -2.17
CA THR A 938 -70.95 53.26 -1.91
C THR A 938 -70.85 54.33 -2.99
N GLU A 939 -69.80 54.33 -3.82
CA GLU A 939 -69.70 55.16 -5.02
C GLU A 939 -70.46 54.56 -6.22
N GLU A 940 -70.46 53.23 -6.40
CA GLU A 940 -71.28 52.57 -7.45
C GLU A 940 -72.80 52.73 -7.21
N GLU A 941 -73.27 52.78 -5.96
CA GLU A 941 -74.68 53.11 -5.65
C GLU A 941 -75.04 54.59 -5.90
N LYS A 942 -74.05 55.51 -5.88
CA LYS A 942 -74.27 56.94 -6.18
C LYS A 942 -74.25 57.27 -7.67
N ASP A 943 -73.56 56.48 -8.50
CA ASP A 943 -73.62 56.64 -9.97
C ASP A 943 -74.80 55.90 -10.61
N GLY A 944 -75.38 54.89 -9.95
CA GLY A 944 -76.63 54.24 -10.36
C GLY A 944 -77.91 55.08 -10.14
N SER A 945 -77.82 56.21 -9.44
CA SER A 945 -78.98 57.06 -9.07
C SER A 945 -79.10 58.37 -9.87
N ARG A 946 -78.33 58.52 -10.97
CA ARG A 946 -78.55 59.58 -11.97
C ARG A 946 -79.25 59.01 -13.23
N GLN A 947 -80.54 58.71 -13.13
CA GLN A 947 -81.43 58.67 -14.29
C GLN A 947 -82.08 60.06 -14.50
N PRO A 948 -82.27 60.50 -15.76
CA PRO A 948 -82.71 61.85 -16.09
C PRO A 948 -84.23 62.00 -15.87
N CYS A 949 -84.63 63.05 -15.15
CA CYS A 949 -86.00 63.55 -15.19
C CYS A 949 -86.29 64.10 -16.60
N GLY A 950 -87.18 63.42 -17.33
CA GLY A 950 -87.87 63.92 -18.52
C GLY A 950 -89.32 63.45 -18.46
N THR A 951 -90.21 64.38 -18.14
CA THR A 951 -91.65 64.25 -17.85
C THR A 951 -92.52 63.82 -19.03
N PRO A 952 -93.75 63.34 -18.79
CA PRO A 952 -94.69 62.94 -19.83
C PRO A 952 -95.42 64.14 -20.45
N SER A 953 -95.96 63.90 -21.66
CA SER A 953 -96.66 64.79 -22.61
C SER A 953 -95.82 65.85 -23.33
#